data_AF-A0A7C6JD72-F1
#
_entry.id   AF-A0A7C6JD72-F1
#
_cell.length_a   1.000
_cell.length_b   1.000
_cell.length_c   1.000
_cell.angle_alpha   90.00
_cell.angle_beta   90.00
_cell.angle_gamma   90.00
#
_symmetry.space_group_name_H-M   'P 1'
#
loop_
_entity.id
_entity.type
_entity.pdbx_description
1 polymer ?
#
loop_
_entity_poly.entity_id
_entity_poly.type
_entity_poly.pdbx_seq_one_letter_code
_entity_poly.pdbx_strand_id
1 'polypeptide(L)'
;MSHLPVYQHREKILEALKNNQVIVVESPTGSGKTTQIPLILNEAGYAKEGIIGVTQPRRIATLSVTSFIEKQLDAPESYVAYKMRFSDTTKGETKIKVMTDGILLMEAKNDPLLSAYSVMLIDEAHERSLNIDFVLGLLKNVLAERSDFKVIISSATINTKVFSSFFNGAPIISIKARQHPVEVIYQPLKKSDDRDEIYIRIRELVGRTANRFPGDILIFLPGEFDIKMTLQYLSEANFSHKLLLLPLFGRLSKEEQERVFIPTPKGKTKVVVATNIAETSVTIDGITTVIDSGIAKLNYYNQKNFTSSLITLPISQSSCEQRSGRAGRTAPGRCYRLYSEDDYNSREMFTLEEILRTDLSEVIIRMSELGIFDWERFPFITRPKSEAIKSAEETLLLIEAIDKERHLTSIGEMMVKFPLLPRHARVIVEAMYRFPQVMEEVLIAISFLSTKTPFILPPGEEEEAKAAHHTFNSQQGDFISYLTIFNSFTSHATKEEREEFCKKSYLDYPTMVEIFHIEEQLSEIVSETGFPLTGGGSNQDFLCCLAAGLLQYVCIKSKRNMYRSLSVDQIFIHPGSAWFKELPQFLLAGEIVQTSRLYARTVSPLKREWLDLIHPALRPRLLGAKTAKKGEKEVVRKEAVGKSLPLYGKEFQLITIGKAKRSMVIIPYEELDFLYHKSKSSKRAIRNYPSTLMWRDHYIHYGDKLPTLLNLRGKLKPEQGILASPPAGTFGMDDLPNLVDNLDHLLAFCRLKRKKHLGFVQLVLQNNGQYRFSSTRYYFEALDTSIYALSNLVDEIDRKKSDKEYQKAKGLLNELVTLFDE
;
A
#
# COMPACT_ATOMS: atom_id res chain seq x y z
N MET A 1 41.00 -2.57 -2.53
CA MET A 1 39.82 -1.70 -2.77
C MET A 1 39.48 -1.58 -4.26
N SER A 2 40.46 -1.63 -5.17
CA SER A 2 40.33 -1.77 -6.63
C SER A 2 39.70 -3.08 -7.16
N HIS A 3 39.07 -3.89 -6.30
CA HIS A 3 38.57 -5.23 -6.66
C HIS A 3 37.08 -5.26 -7.04
N LEU A 4 36.31 -4.19 -6.76
CA LEU A 4 34.91 -4.14 -7.16
C LEU A 4 34.80 -4.01 -8.69
N PRO A 5 33.88 -4.75 -9.35
CA PRO A 5 33.80 -4.80 -10.81
C PRO A 5 33.68 -3.42 -11.47
N VAL A 6 32.93 -2.49 -10.87
CA VAL A 6 32.72 -1.16 -11.44
C VAL A 6 34.02 -0.35 -11.53
N TYR A 7 34.89 -0.43 -10.51
CA TYR A 7 36.15 0.32 -10.50
C TYR A 7 37.13 -0.20 -11.57
N GLN A 8 37.07 -1.49 -11.91
CA GLN A 8 37.87 -2.07 -13.00
C GLN A 8 37.47 -1.53 -14.38
N HIS A 9 36.25 -1.03 -14.52
CA HIS A 9 35.73 -0.42 -15.74
C HIS A 9 35.75 1.12 -15.71
N ARG A 10 36.44 1.75 -14.75
CA ARG A 10 36.48 3.21 -14.60
C ARG A 10 36.89 3.94 -15.87
N GLU A 11 37.91 3.43 -16.58
CA GLU A 11 38.43 4.08 -17.80
C GLU A 11 37.38 4.09 -18.91
N LYS A 12 36.68 2.96 -19.09
CA LYS A 12 35.57 2.84 -20.04
C LYS A 12 34.41 3.77 -19.69
N ILE A 13 34.08 3.92 -18.40
CA ILE A 13 33.04 4.84 -17.93
C ILE A 13 33.43 6.29 -18.23
N LEU A 14 34.65 6.70 -17.87
CA LEU A 14 35.14 8.06 -18.06
C LEU A 14 35.30 8.41 -19.55
N GLU A 15 35.78 7.49 -20.38
CA GLU A 15 35.88 7.69 -21.82
C GLU A 15 34.51 7.88 -22.47
N ALA A 16 33.53 7.05 -22.10
CA ALA A 16 32.17 7.19 -22.59
C ALA A 16 31.53 8.52 -22.16
N LEU A 17 31.73 8.93 -20.89
CA LEU A 17 31.20 10.19 -20.36
C LEU A 17 31.87 11.44 -20.97
N LYS A 18 33.15 11.32 -21.35
CA LYS A 18 33.86 12.37 -22.09
C LYS A 18 33.21 12.63 -23.44
N ASN A 19 32.84 11.56 -24.16
CA ASN A 19 32.33 11.63 -25.53
C ASN A 19 30.81 11.79 -25.63
N ASN A 20 30.06 11.63 -24.53
CA ASN A 20 28.60 11.65 -24.52
C ASN A 20 28.08 12.47 -23.34
N GLN A 21 26.95 13.17 -23.47
CA GLN A 21 26.31 13.80 -22.31
C GLN A 21 25.62 12.79 -21.40
N VAL A 22 25.07 11.71 -21.99
CA VAL A 22 24.37 10.66 -21.25
C VAL A 22 25.03 9.32 -21.51
N ILE A 23 25.20 8.54 -20.45
CA ILE A 23 25.59 7.12 -20.54
C ILE A 23 24.66 6.26 -19.68
N VAL A 24 24.45 5.02 -20.10
CA VAL A 24 23.70 4.03 -19.32
C VAL A 24 24.67 2.98 -18.79
N VAL A 25 24.76 2.83 -17.47
CA VAL A 25 25.62 1.83 -16.82
C VAL A 25 24.74 0.67 -16.37
N GLU A 26 24.92 -0.48 -17.03
CA GLU A 26 24.26 -1.72 -16.68
C GLU A 26 25.21 -2.56 -15.81
N SER A 27 24.86 -2.79 -14.55
CA SER A 27 25.65 -3.69 -13.70
C SER A 27 24.81 -4.33 -12.59
N PRO A 28 25.03 -5.60 -12.26
CA PRO A 28 24.31 -6.27 -11.18
C PRO A 28 24.41 -5.52 -9.84
N THR A 29 23.40 -5.70 -8.99
CA THR A 29 23.44 -5.26 -7.58
C THR A 29 24.68 -5.80 -6.87
N GLY A 30 25.31 -4.99 -6.01
CA GLY A 30 26.52 -5.38 -5.28
C GLY A 30 27.84 -5.18 -6.06
N SER A 31 27.79 -4.74 -7.31
CA SER A 31 29.00 -4.44 -8.10
C SER A 31 29.70 -3.12 -7.72
N GLY A 32 29.09 -2.33 -6.83
CA GLY A 32 29.58 -1.01 -6.41
C GLY A 32 29.16 0.16 -7.31
N LYS A 33 28.02 0.10 -8.02
CA LYS A 33 27.57 1.20 -8.91
C LYS A 33 27.46 2.52 -8.15
N THR A 34 26.61 2.53 -7.14
CA THR A 34 26.25 3.70 -6.33
C THR A 34 27.39 4.22 -5.47
N THR A 35 28.28 3.32 -5.06
CA THR A 35 29.37 3.65 -4.12
C THR A 35 30.67 4.01 -4.83
N GLN A 36 30.97 3.44 -5.99
CA GLN A 36 32.24 3.66 -6.69
C GLN A 36 32.14 4.71 -7.80
N ILE A 37 31.01 4.83 -8.51
CA ILE A 37 30.88 5.83 -9.58
C ILE A 37 31.10 7.26 -9.06
N PRO A 38 30.52 7.70 -7.92
CA PRO A 38 30.78 9.05 -7.41
C PRO A 38 32.25 9.29 -7.07
N LEU A 39 32.95 8.28 -6.53
CA LEU A 39 34.39 8.35 -6.24
C LEU A 39 35.22 8.48 -7.52
N ILE A 40 34.90 7.68 -8.55
CA ILE A 40 35.55 7.75 -9.87
C ILE A 40 35.37 9.13 -10.50
N LEU A 41 34.16 9.70 -10.41
CA LEU A 41 33.86 11.05 -10.91
C LEU A 41 34.62 12.13 -10.13
N ASN A 42 34.73 11.98 -8.81
CA ASN A 42 35.50 12.86 -7.95
C ASN A 42 36.99 12.85 -8.31
N GLU A 43 37.59 11.65 -8.44
CA GLU A 43 38.98 11.45 -8.89
C GLU A 43 39.25 12.06 -10.27
N ALA A 44 38.27 11.95 -11.18
CA ALA A 44 38.34 12.51 -12.53
C ALA A 44 38.16 14.04 -12.59
N GLY A 45 37.83 14.70 -11.47
CA GLY A 45 37.77 16.15 -11.36
C GLY A 45 36.38 16.79 -11.52
N TYR A 46 35.31 16.01 -11.69
CA TYR A 46 33.95 16.56 -11.86
C TYR A 46 33.47 17.36 -10.63
N ALA A 47 33.96 17.03 -9.44
CA ALA A 47 33.69 17.75 -8.19
C ALA A 47 34.31 19.18 -8.15
N LYS A 48 35.26 19.48 -9.04
CA LYS A 48 35.86 20.82 -9.16
C LYS A 48 35.00 21.76 -10.00
N GLU A 49 34.25 21.20 -10.95
CA GLU A 49 33.38 21.93 -11.89
C GLU A 49 31.98 22.20 -11.32
N GLY A 50 31.55 21.39 -10.34
CA GLY A 50 30.25 21.50 -9.70
C GLY A 50 30.05 20.36 -8.70
N ILE A 51 28.83 20.21 -8.20
CA ILE A 51 28.46 19.10 -7.32
C ILE A 51 28.22 17.84 -8.16
N ILE A 52 28.71 16.70 -7.66
CA ILE A 52 28.33 15.37 -8.14
C ILE A 52 27.04 14.98 -7.41
N GLY A 53 25.92 14.98 -8.13
CA GLY A 53 24.62 14.59 -7.61
C GLY A 53 24.40 13.08 -7.78
N VAL A 54 23.89 12.42 -6.74
CA VAL A 54 23.50 11.00 -6.78
C VAL A 54 22.07 10.90 -6.27
N THR A 55 21.15 10.42 -7.10
CA THR A 55 19.78 10.14 -6.63
C THR A 55 19.65 8.70 -6.15
N GLN A 56 18.79 8.52 -5.14
CA GLN A 56 18.41 7.23 -4.58
C GLN A 56 16.89 7.20 -4.35
N PRO A 57 16.18 6.13 -4.73
CA PRO A 57 14.74 6.04 -4.46
C PRO A 57 14.41 5.86 -2.97
N ARG A 58 15.38 5.46 -2.14
CA ARG A 58 15.13 5.02 -0.76
C ARG A 58 16.02 5.72 0.26
N ARG A 59 15.40 6.29 1.31
CA ARG A 59 16.08 7.01 2.41
C ARG A 59 17.21 6.21 3.07
N ILE A 60 16.97 4.93 3.39
CA ILE A 60 17.98 4.07 4.03
C ILE A 60 19.20 3.87 3.12
N ALA A 61 18.98 3.71 1.81
CA ALA A 61 20.06 3.61 0.84
C ALA A 61 20.83 4.92 0.73
N THR A 62 20.14 6.07 0.72
CA THR A 62 20.75 7.42 0.77
C THR A 62 21.73 7.54 1.94
N LEU A 63 21.30 7.21 3.17
CA LEU A 63 22.15 7.27 4.36
C LEU A 63 23.35 6.32 4.25
N SER A 64 23.10 5.06 3.92
CA SER A 64 24.14 4.02 3.84
C SER A 64 25.20 4.33 2.79
N VAL A 65 24.79 4.81 1.60
CA VAL A 65 25.69 5.21 0.53
C VAL A 65 26.53 6.42 0.94
N THR A 66 25.91 7.41 1.59
CA THR A 66 26.62 8.62 2.05
C THR A 66 27.73 8.25 3.03
N SER A 67 27.38 7.53 4.10
CA SER A 67 28.36 7.07 5.09
C SER A 67 29.42 6.14 4.52
N PHE A 68 29.10 5.39 3.46
CA PHE A 68 30.08 4.57 2.76
C PHE A 68 31.11 5.44 2.03
N ILE A 69 30.65 6.42 1.22
CA ILE A 69 31.52 7.29 0.42
C ILE A 69 32.38 8.17 1.36
N GLU A 70 31.78 8.72 2.43
CA GLU A 70 32.50 9.48 3.47
C GLU A 70 33.71 8.71 4.01
N LYS A 71 33.53 7.44 4.36
CA LYS A 71 34.61 6.59 4.89
C LYS A 71 35.71 6.26 3.87
N GLN A 72 35.48 6.48 2.57
CA GLN A 72 36.47 6.23 1.52
C GLN A 72 37.30 7.47 1.16
N LEU A 73 36.87 8.66 1.59
CA LEU A 73 37.54 9.91 1.27
C LEU A 73 38.19 10.48 2.53
N ASP A 74 39.46 10.87 2.40
CA ASP A 74 40.11 11.74 3.38
C ASP A 74 39.74 13.19 3.02
N ALA A 75 38.54 13.61 3.42
CA ALA A 75 37.96 14.90 3.08
C ALA A 75 37.39 15.59 4.33
N PRO A 76 37.25 16.93 4.30
CA PRO A 76 36.59 17.68 5.36
C PRO A 76 35.17 17.15 5.64
N GLU A 77 34.70 17.43 6.85
CA GLU A 77 33.31 17.16 7.22
C GLU A 77 32.35 17.78 6.18
N SER A 78 31.23 17.10 5.89
CA SER A 78 30.21 17.58 4.93
C SER A 78 30.66 17.69 3.46
N TYR A 79 31.88 17.26 3.11
CA TYR A 79 32.32 17.16 1.70
C TYR A 79 31.43 16.20 0.90
N VAL A 80 31.07 15.09 1.54
CA VAL A 80 29.97 14.23 1.13
C VAL A 80 28.83 14.53 2.09
N ALA A 81 27.63 14.74 1.57
CA ALA A 81 26.46 15.00 2.40
C ALA A 81 25.21 14.41 1.74
N TYR A 82 24.12 14.40 2.48
CA TYR A 82 22.85 13.94 1.96
C TYR A 82 21.72 14.94 2.15
N LYS A 83 20.72 14.83 1.27
CA LYS A 83 19.48 15.61 1.36
C LYS A 83 18.29 14.74 1.03
N MET A 84 17.37 14.61 1.97
CA MET A 84 16.11 13.90 1.80
C MET A 84 14.97 14.75 2.34
N ARG A 85 13.73 14.33 2.08
CA ARG A 85 12.57 14.95 2.72
C ARG A 85 12.81 14.97 4.22
N PHE A 86 12.63 16.12 4.86
CA PHE A 86 12.73 16.25 6.31
C PHE A 86 14.14 16.01 6.90
N SER A 87 15.21 16.04 6.09
CA SER A 87 16.58 15.93 6.60
C SER A 87 17.62 16.40 5.58
N ASP A 88 18.46 17.36 5.97
CA ASP A 88 19.50 17.96 5.12
C ASP A 88 20.80 18.15 5.91
N THR A 89 21.90 17.57 5.42
CA THR A 89 23.24 17.76 6.01
C THR A 89 24.17 18.53 5.09
N THR A 90 23.66 19.09 3.99
CA THR A 90 24.46 19.79 2.98
C THR A 90 24.95 21.15 3.47
N LYS A 91 26.18 21.50 3.08
CA LYS A 91 26.84 22.79 3.39
C LYS A 91 27.49 23.34 2.12
N GLY A 92 28.01 24.58 2.18
CA GLY A 92 28.67 25.22 1.05
C GLY A 92 29.90 24.46 0.50
N GLU A 93 30.53 23.62 1.32
CA GLU A 93 31.70 22.79 0.95
C GLU A 93 31.34 21.43 0.34
N THR A 94 30.05 21.06 0.33
CA THR A 94 29.59 19.77 -0.21
C THR A 94 29.90 19.65 -1.69
N LYS A 95 30.61 18.58 -2.07
CA LYS A 95 30.97 18.26 -3.47
C LYS A 95 30.33 16.98 -3.99
N ILE A 96 29.95 16.06 -3.10
CA ILE A 96 29.17 14.88 -3.44
C ILE A 96 27.87 14.93 -2.64
N LYS A 97 26.74 15.06 -3.33
CA LYS A 97 25.42 15.12 -2.70
C LYS A 97 24.62 13.87 -3.05
N VAL A 98 24.29 13.07 -2.04
CA VAL A 98 23.38 11.93 -2.19
C VAL A 98 21.98 12.36 -1.76
N MET A 99 20.99 12.22 -2.63
CA MET A 99 19.64 12.73 -2.35
C MET A 99 18.55 11.78 -2.80
N THR A 100 17.34 11.97 -2.28
CA THR A 100 16.18 11.24 -2.81
C THR A 100 15.68 11.86 -4.10
N ASP A 101 15.08 11.08 -5.00
CA ASP A 101 14.63 11.59 -6.32
C ASP A 101 13.72 12.83 -6.21
N GLY A 102 12.81 12.84 -5.23
CA GLY A 102 11.93 13.99 -4.98
C GLY A 102 12.64 15.28 -4.54
N ILE A 103 13.84 15.19 -3.94
CA ILE A 103 14.64 16.37 -3.59
C ILE A 103 15.24 17.00 -4.84
N LEU A 104 15.68 16.19 -5.82
CA LEU A 104 16.17 16.73 -7.08
C LEU A 104 15.08 17.50 -7.83
N LEU A 105 13.82 17.01 -7.80
CA LEU A 105 12.67 17.73 -8.36
C LEU A 105 12.46 19.08 -7.66
N MET A 106 12.62 19.13 -6.34
CA MET A 106 12.50 20.37 -5.56
C MET A 106 13.64 21.35 -5.87
N GLU A 107 14.88 20.88 -6.02
CA GLU A 107 16.00 21.75 -6.37
C GLU A 107 15.89 22.28 -7.81
N ALA A 108 15.37 21.47 -8.75
CA ALA A 108 15.09 21.89 -10.12
C ALA A 108 14.08 23.06 -10.21
N LYS A 109 13.30 23.33 -9.16
CA LYS A 109 12.45 24.53 -9.11
C LYS A 109 13.27 25.81 -8.98
N ASN A 110 14.19 25.82 -8.01
CA ASN A 110 15.00 27.00 -7.73
C ASN A 110 16.12 27.16 -8.76
N ASP A 111 16.58 26.04 -9.33
CA ASP A 111 17.61 25.99 -10.36
C ASP A 111 17.17 25.05 -11.51
N PRO A 112 16.34 25.54 -12.45
CA PRO A 112 15.81 24.73 -13.56
C PRO A 112 16.86 24.13 -14.49
N LEU A 113 18.07 24.71 -14.52
CA LEU A 113 19.18 24.22 -15.33
C LEU A 113 20.15 23.35 -14.52
N LEU A 114 19.87 23.11 -13.24
CA LEU A 114 20.72 22.38 -12.30
C LEU A 114 22.17 22.89 -12.36
N SER A 115 22.34 24.21 -12.49
CA SER A 115 23.62 24.92 -12.60
C SER A 115 24.64 24.55 -11.51
N ALA A 116 24.18 24.21 -10.31
CA ALA A 116 25.04 23.76 -9.22
C ALA A 116 25.73 22.41 -9.47
N TYR A 117 25.21 21.60 -10.40
CA TYR A 117 25.68 20.24 -10.68
C TYR A 117 26.49 20.17 -11.97
N SER A 118 27.60 19.43 -11.92
CA SER A 118 28.40 19.07 -13.10
C SER A 118 27.95 17.74 -13.70
N VAL A 119 27.58 16.78 -12.84
CA VAL A 119 27.13 15.45 -13.23
C VAL A 119 26.04 14.93 -12.29
N MET A 120 25.06 14.24 -12.86
CA MET A 120 23.97 13.59 -12.13
C MET A 120 23.97 12.08 -12.37
N LEU A 121 24.09 11.30 -11.29
CA LEU A 121 23.91 9.85 -11.29
C LEU A 121 22.48 9.53 -10.85
N ILE A 122 21.64 9.09 -11.79
CA ILE A 122 20.30 8.56 -11.51
C ILE A 122 20.43 7.06 -11.27
N ASP A 123 20.39 6.67 -10.00
CA ASP A 123 20.60 5.28 -9.62
C ASP A 123 19.30 4.49 -9.50
N GLU A 124 19.43 3.15 -9.56
CA GLU A 124 18.30 2.22 -9.45
C GLU A 124 17.15 2.57 -10.41
N ALA A 125 17.46 3.13 -11.60
CA ALA A 125 16.46 3.60 -12.56
C ALA A 125 15.48 2.51 -13.02
N HIS A 126 15.87 1.25 -12.85
CA HIS A 126 15.03 0.08 -13.10
C HIS A 126 13.84 -0.07 -12.14
N GLU A 127 13.80 0.62 -10.99
CA GLU A 127 12.61 0.67 -10.15
C GLU A 127 11.43 1.38 -10.86
N ARG A 128 11.72 2.22 -11.87
CA ARG A 128 10.71 2.95 -12.68
C ARG A 128 9.65 3.62 -11.78
N SER A 129 10.13 4.27 -10.73
CA SER A 129 9.28 5.05 -9.83
C SER A 129 8.77 6.29 -10.55
N LEU A 130 7.65 6.82 -10.09
CA LEU A 130 7.05 8.03 -10.68
C LEU A 130 8.02 9.23 -10.66
N ASN A 131 8.77 9.41 -9.57
CA ASN A 131 9.75 10.49 -9.44
C ASN A 131 10.95 10.30 -10.38
N ILE A 132 11.47 9.07 -10.53
CA ILE A 132 12.58 8.79 -11.45
C ILE A 132 12.16 9.12 -12.88
N ASP A 133 10.99 8.64 -13.34
CA ASP A 133 10.51 8.91 -14.69
C ASP A 133 10.31 10.42 -14.93
N PHE A 134 9.85 11.17 -13.91
CA PHE A 134 9.72 12.62 -14.00
C PHE A 134 11.09 13.33 -14.07
N VAL A 135 12.04 12.96 -13.20
CA VAL A 135 13.42 13.46 -13.22
C VAL A 135 14.04 13.22 -14.59
N LEU A 136 13.92 12.03 -15.15
CA LEU A 136 14.50 11.71 -16.47
C LEU A 136 13.90 12.58 -17.59
N GLY A 137 12.60 12.90 -17.51
CA GLY A 137 11.96 13.86 -18.40
C GLY A 137 12.52 15.27 -18.26
N LEU A 138 12.73 15.76 -17.02
CA LEU A 138 13.31 17.08 -16.77
C LEU A 138 14.76 17.16 -17.26
N LEU A 139 15.57 16.14 -16.96
CA LEU A 139 16.96 16.08 -17.40
C LEU A 139 17.09 16.13 -18.92
N LYS A 140 16.12 15.57 -19.66
CA LYS A 140 16.11 15.68 -21.13
C LYS A 140 16.01 17.13 -21.61
N ASN A 141 15.24 17.97 -20.91
CA ASN A 141 15.16 19.39 -21.21
C ASN A 141 16.45 20.12 -20.79
N VAL A 142 16.99 19.83 -19.61
CA VAL A 142 18.27 20.41 -19.14
C VAL A 142 19.42 20.11 -20.11
N LEU A 143 19.52 18.85 -20.57
CA LEU A 143 20.56 18.41 -21.50
C LEU A 143 20.49 19.09 -22.86
N ALA A 144 19.32 19.56 -23.28
CA ALA A 144 19.15 20.31 -24.52
C ALA A 144 19.73 21.74 -24.41
N GLU A 145 19.70 22.32 -23.20
CA GLU A 145 20.20 23.67 -22.91
C GLU A 145 21.67 23.67 -22.44
N ARG A 146 22.11 22.59 -21.74
CA ARG A 146 23.44 22.47 -21.14
C ARG A 146 24.26 21.35 -21.76
N SER A 147 25.11 21.71 -22.73
CA SER A 147 26.04 20.78 -23.39
C SER A 147 27.15 20.24 -22.47
N ASP A 148 27.51 21.00 -21.43
CA ASP A 148 28.53 20.67 -20.43
C ASP A 148 28.03 19.64 -19.41
N PHE A 149 26.74 19.67 -19.10
CA PHE A 149 26.12 18.84 -18.07
C PHE A 149 26.09 17.35 -18.48
N LYS A 150 26.42 16.48 -17.52
CA LYS A 150 26.53 15.03 -17.73
C LYS A 150 25.50 14.25 -16.90
N VAL A 151 24.99 13.16 -17.46
CA VAL A 151 24.04 12.26 -16.79
C VAL A 151 24.49 10.81 -16.91
N ILE A 152 24.48 10.09 -15.80
CA ILE A 152 24.70 8.65 -15.74
C ILE A 152 23.43 7.99 -15.26
N ILE A 153 22.90 7.05 -16.04
CA ILE A 153 21.73 6.25 -15.64
C ILE A 153 22.23 4.88 -15.22
N SER A 154 22.07 4.54 -13.96
CA SER A 154 22.50 3.27 -13.39
C SER A 154 21.32 2.31 -13.26
N SER A 155 21.47 1.10 -13.80
CA SER A 155 20.44 0.06 -13.80
C SER A 155 21.05 -1.31 -13.51
N ALA A 156 20.30 -2.15 -12.79
CA ALA A 156 20.67 -3.55 -12.55
C ALA A 156 20.06 -4.52 -13.57
N THR A 157 19.18 -4.06 -14.46
CA THR A 157 18.38 -4.92 -15.35
C THR A 157 18.73 -4.73 -16.83
N ILE A 158 18.39 -5.76 -17.62
CA ILE A 158 18.64 -5.86 -19.07
C ILE A 158 17.82 -4.83 -19.89
N ASN A 159 16.87 -4.12 -19.29
CA ASN A 159 16.04 -3.14 -19.99
C ASN A 159 16.73 -1.77 -20.23
N THR A 160 18.07 -1.73 -20.23
CA THR A 160 18.86 -0.51 -20.45
C THR A 160 18.63 0.14 -21.81
N LYS A 161 18.12 -0.64 -22.78
CA LYS A 161 17.73 -0.17 -24.11
C LYS A 161 16.63 0.89 -24.09
N VAL A 162 15.70 0.82 -23.13
CA VAL A 162 14.64 1.83 -23.01
C VAL A 162 15.24 3.18 -22.63
N PHE A 163 16.15 3.22 -21.66
CA PHE A 163 16.87 4.44 -21.28
C PHE A 163 17.76 4.96 -22.41
N SER A 164 18.50 4.07 -23.07
CA SER A 164 19.32 4.43 -24.23
C SER A 164 18.48 5.07 -25.34
N SER A 165 17.36 4.44 -25.71
CA SER A 165 16.45 4.96 -26.75
C SER A 165 15.82 6.30 -26.33
N PHE A 166 15.45 6.44 -25.06
CA PHE A 166 14.88 7.67 -24.53
C PHE A 166 15.85 8.85 -24.58
N PHE A 167 17.16 8.60 -24.36
CA PHE A 167 18.25 9.57 -24.52
C PHE A 167 18.99 9.39 -25.85
N ASN A 168 18.24 9.26 -26.95
CA ASN A 168 18.73 9.38 -28.33
C ASN A 168 19.85 8.38 -28.69
N GLY A 169 19.80 7.16 -28.16
CA GLY A 169 20.80 6.12 -28.41
C GLY A 169 22.02 6.19 -27.51
N ALA A 170 21.90 6.75 -26.30
CA ALA A 170 23.00 6.87 -25.33
C ALA A 170 23.73 5.52 -25.13
N PRO A 171 25.08 5.49 -25.10
CA PRO A 171 25.84 4.26 -25.05
C PRO A 171 25.58 3.48 -23.75
N ILE A 172 25.50 2.16 -23.89
CA ILE A 172 25.30 1.24 -22.77
C ILE A 172 26.64 0.60 -22.40
N ILE A 173 27.04 0.79 -21.15
CA ILE A 173 28.24 0.20 -20.56
C ILE A 173 27.81 -0.96 -19.67
N SER A 174 27.85 -2.18 -20.22
CA SER A 174 27.54 -3.39 -19.46
C SER A 174 28.78 -3.89 -18.72
N ILE A 175 28.66 -3.99 -17.40
CA ILE A 175 29.68 -4.49 -16.47
C ILE A 175 29.21 -5.85 -15.97
N LYS A 176 29.94 -6.90 -16.35
CA LYS A 176 29.63 -8.26 -15.90
C LYS A 176 30.24 -8.47 -14.52
N ALA A 177 29.41 -8.59 -13.50
CA ALA A 177 29.85 -9.15 -12.22
C ALA A 177 29.85 -10.68 -12.32
N ARG A 178 30.84 -11.35 -11.73
CA ARG A 178 30.82 -12.82 -11.57
C ARG A 178 29.76 -13.18 -10.53
N GLN A 179 28.53 -13.44 -10.98
CA GLN A 179 27.56 -14.15 -10.16
C GLN A 179 27.88 -15.64 -10.21
N HIS A 180 27.79 -16.30 -9.06
CA HIS A 180 27.87 -17.75 -9.02
C HIS A 180 26.60 -18.35 -9.61
N PRO A 181 26.68 -19.52 -10.27
CA PRO A 181 25.51 -20.15 -10.89
C PRO A 181 24.45 -20.47 -9.84
N VAL A 182 23.19 -20.21 -10.20
CA VAL A 182 22.02 -20.55 -9.38
C VAL A 182 21.22 -21.63 -10.10
N GLU A 183 21.06 -22.78 -9.45
CA GLU A 183 20.19 -23.86 -9.93
C GLU A 183 18.72 -23.49 -9.66
N VAL A 184 17.93 -23.31 -10.73
CA VAL A 184 16.50 -23.00 -10.62
C VAL A 184 15.69 -24.29 -10.66
N ILE A 185 14.87 -24.52 -9.64
CA ILE A 185 14.08 -25.73 -9.46
C ILE A 185 12.61 -25.33 -9.35
N TYR A 186 11.80 -25.73 -10.33
CA TYR A 186 10.35 -25.51 -10.31
C TYR A 186 9.67 -26.59 -9.47
N GLN A 187 8.95 -26.17 -8.44
CA GLN A 187 8.14 -27.01 -7.57
C GLN A 187 6.73 -26.42 -7.46
N PRO A 188 5.94 -26.48 -8.56
CA PRO A 188 4.57 -25.97 -8.55
C PRO A 188 3.75 -26.60 -7.43
N LEU A 189 2.92 -25.79 -6.79
CA LEU A 189 1.93 -26.25 -5.83
C LEU A 189 0.85 -27.08 -6.55
N LYS A 190 0.31 -28.09 -5.88
CA LYS A 190 -0.82 -28.90 -6.35
C LYS A 190 -2.08 -28.03 -6.48
N LYS A 191 -2.27 -27.08 -5.58
CA LYS A 191 -3.30 -26.04 -5.59
C LYS A 191 -2.62 -24.68 -5.39
N SER A 192 -2.41 -23.94 -6.47
CA SER A 192 -1.71 -22.64 -6.46
C SER A 192 -2.32 -21.57 -5.55
N ASP A 193 -3.60 -21.70 -5.21
CA ASP A 193 -4.36 -20.71 -4.43
C ASP A 193 -4.63 -21.14 -2.99
N ASP A 194 -4.10 -22.30 -2.59
CA ASP A 194 -4.17 -22.76 -1.21
C ASP A 194 -2.98 -22.17 -0.43
N ARG A 195 -3.26 -21.18 0.43
CA ARG A 195 -2.22 -20.53 1.24
C ARG A 195 -1.55 -21.50 2.21
N ASP A 196 -2.29 -22.46 2.75
CA ASP A 196 -1.71 -23.47 3.64
C ASP A 196 -0.75 -24.38 2.88
N GLU A 197 -1.05 -24.69 1.62
CA GLU A 197 -0.12 -25.46 0.79
C GLU A 197 1.22 -24.73 0.59
N ILE A 198 1.20 -23.39 0.42
CA ILE A 198 2.42 -22.57 0.36
C ILE A 198 3.27 -22.80 1.61
N TYR A 199 2.67 -22.66 2.80
CA TYR A 199 3.39 -22.75 4.08
C TYR A 199 3.92 -24.16 4.35
N ILE A 200 3.10 -25.19 4.09
CA ILE A 200 3.49 -26.59 4.18
C ILE A 200 4.66 -26.86 3.24
N ARG A 201 4.59 -26.38 2.00
CA ARG A 201 5.63 -26.60 1.00
C ARG A 201 6.94 -25.91 1.37
N ILE A 202 6.86 -24.69 1.89
CA ILE A 202 8.03 -23.97 2.42
C ILE A 202 8.65 -24.75 3.58
N ARG A 203 7.85 -25.23 4.54
CA ARG A 203 8.34 -26.04 5.66
C ARG A 203 9.07 -27.29 5.17
N GLU A 204 8.51 -28.02 4.21
CA GLU A 204 9.17 -29.19 3.61
C GLU A 204 10.51 -28.83 2.96
N LEU A 205 10.56 -27.73 2.20
CA LEU A 205 11.76 -27.27 1.52
C LEU A 205 12.85 -26.85 2.52
N VAL A 206 12.51 -26.06 3.54
CA VAL A 206 13.43 -25.65 4.60
C VAL A 206 13.98 -26.87 5.34
N GLY A 207 13.12 -27.84 5.67
CA GLY A 207 13.55 -29.09 6.30
C GLY A 207 14.56 -29.89 5.46
N ARG A 208 14.42 -29.86 4.13
CA ARG A 208 15.34 -30.53 3.19
C ARG A 208 16.66 -29.77 2.98
N THR A 209 16.65 -28.45 3.09
CA THR A 209 17.81 -27.61 2.74
C THR A 209 18.66 -27.22 3.94
N ALA A 210 18.05 -26.90 5.09
CA ALA A 210 18.71 -26.23 6.22
C ALA A 210 19.89 -26.98 6.85
N ASN A 211 20.09 -28.28 6.60
CA ASN A 211 21.27 -29.03 7.06
C ASN A 211 22.01 -29.76 5.94
N ARG A 212 21.46 -29.74 4.72
CA ARG A 212 22.03 -30.45 3.58
C ARG A 212 23.01 -29.59 2.79
N PHE A 213 22.79 -28.28 2.80
CA PHE A 213 23.58 -27.31 2.06
C PHE A 213 24.07 -26.21 2.99
N PRO A 214 25.32 -25.74 2.82
CA PRO A 214 25.83 -24.62 3.59
C PRO A 214 25.18 -23.31 3.15
N GLY A 215 25.04 -22.38 4.09
CA GLY A 215 24.48 -21.05 3.87
C GLY A 215 23.03 -20.92 4.32
N ASP A 216 22.52 -19.71 4.18
CA ASP A 216 21.24 -19.26 4.72
C ASP A 216 20.14 -19.31 3.66
N ILE A 217 18.90 -19.24 4.14
CA ILE A 217 17.68 -19.35 3.33
C ILE A 217 16.96 -18.00 3.31
N LEU A 218 16.59 -17.54 2.12
CA LEU A 218 15.72 -16.38 1.91
C LEU A 218 14.41 -16.81 1.27
N ILE A 219 13.28 -16.48 1.89
CA ILE A 219 11.94 -16.85 1.46
C ILE A 219 11.19 -15.58 1.05
N PHE A 220 10.64 -15.54 -0.16
CA PHE A 220 9.83 -14.42 -0.65
C PHE A 220 8.33 -14.71 -0.53
N LEU A 221 7.63 -13.86 0.22
CA LEU A 221 6.18 -13.90 0.44
C LEU A 221 5.54 -12.52 0.23
N PRO A 222 4.23 -12.45 -0.09
CA PRO A 222 3.62 -11.21 -0.54
C PRO A 222 3.35 -10.20 0.58
N GLY A 223 3.24 -10.60 1.84
CA GLY A 223 2.96 -9.67 2.94
C GLY A 223 3.19 -10.24 4.35
N GLU A 224 2.92 -9.39 5.34
CA GLU A 224 3.18 -9.68 6.76
C GLU A 224 2.46 -10.93 7.27
N PHE A 225 1.17 -11.09 6.93
CA PHE A 225 0.39 -12.25 7.36
C PHE A 225 1.04 -13.57 6.92
N ASP A 226 1.39 -13.66 5.64
CA ASP A 226 2.00 -14.86 5.07
C ASP A 226 3.38 -15.15 5.70
N ILE A 227 4.13 -14.09 6.02
CA ILE A 227 5.41 -14.18 6.75
C ILE A 227 5.19 -14.76 8.15
N LYS A 228 4.25 -14.21 8.92
CA LYS A 228 3.95 -14.68 10.29
C LYS A 228 3.48 -16.13 10.30
N MET A 229 2.58 -16.50 9.39
CA MET A 229 2.12 -17.89 9.25
C MET A 229 3.28 -18.84 8.91
N THR A 230 4.15 -18.45 7.98
CA THR A 230 5.33 -19.26 7.63
C THR A 230 6.28 -19.43 8.82
N LEU A 231 6.52 -18.37 9.58
CA LEU A 231 7.35 -18.44 10.80
C LEU A 231 6.73 -19.38 11.83
N GLN A 232 5.41 -19.34 12.03
CA GLN A 232 4.69 -20.25 12.92
C GLN A 232 4.88 -21.71 12.47
N TYR A 233 4.59 -22.03 11.21
CA TYR A 233 4.77 -23.37 10.64
C TYR A 233 6.21 -23.89 10.77
N LEU A 234 7.21 -23.01 10.65
CA LEU A 234 8.63 -23.36 10.82
C LEU A 234 9.01 -23.53 12.29
N SER A 235 8.41 -22.77 13.20
CA SER A 235 8.65 -22.86 14.64
C SER A 235 8.12 -24.17 15.24
N GLU A 236 6.97 -24.64 14.74
CA GLU A 236 6.33 -25.92 15.10
C GLU A 236 6.98 -27.14 14.42
N ALA A 237 7.95 -26.94 13.52
CA ALA A 237 8.64 -28.05 12.87
C ALA A 237 9.59 -28.77 13.84
N ASN A 238 9.72 -30.09 13.69
CA ASN A 238 10.63 -30.92 14.49
C ASN A 238 12.13 -30.52 14.37
N PHE A 239 12.50 -29.74 13.36
CA PHE A 239 13.84 -29.22 13.14
C PHE A 239 14.00 -27.72 13.51
N SER A 240 13.00 -27.10 14.12
CA SER A 240 13.00 -25.66 14.44
C SER A 240 14.17 -25.23 15.33
N HIS A 241 14.63 -26.10 16.23
CA HIS A 241 15.80 -25.87 17.09
C HIS A 241 17.09 -25.57 16.33
N LYS A 242 17.17 -25.96 15.04
CA LYS A 242 18.31 -25.72 14.15
C LYS A 242 18.19 -24.42 13.34
N LEU A 243 17.08 -23.69 13.48
CA LEU A 243 16.80 -22.51 12.68
C LEU A 243 17.01 -21.23 13.51
N LEU A 244 17.43 -20.17 12.82
CA LEU A 244 17.30 -18.79 13.26
C LEU A 244 16.28 -18.11 12.35
N LEU A 245 15.05 -17.98 12.83
CA LEU A 245 13.92 -17.46 12.04
C LEU A 245 13.84 -15.93 12.19
N LEU A 246 13.85 -15.20 11.07
CA LEU A 246 13.81 -13.74 11.06
C LEU A 246 12.81 -13.20 10.03
N PRO A 247 11.81 -12.39 10.43
CA PRO A 247 10.93 -11.69 9.49
C PRO A 247 11.64 -10.50 8.83
N LEU A 248 11.22 -10.13 7.62
CA LEU A 248 11.64 -8.89 6.96
C LEU A 248 10.52 -8.28 6.10
N PHE A 249 9.78 -7.31 6.65
CA PHE A 249 8.74 -6.56 5.95
C PHE A 249 8.70 -5.10 6.44
N GLY A 250 8.15 -4.20 5.62
CA GLY A 250 8.31 -2.75 5.81
C GLY A 250 7.76 -2.15 7.11
N ARG A 251 6.86 -2.85 7.83
CA ARG A 251 6.29 -2.36 9.09
C ARG A 251 7.19 -2.57 10.31
N LEU A 252 8.16 -3.51 10.24
CA LEU A 252 9.11 -3.79 11.32
C LEU A 252 9.89 -2.55 11.75
N SER A 253 10.31 -2.51 13.02
CA SER A 253 11.22 -1.48 13.53
C SER A 253 12.58 -1.55 12.84
N LYS A 254 13.39 -0.49 12.93
CA LYS A 254 14.73 -0.48 12.31
C LYS A 254 15.62 -1.55 12.94
N GLU A 255 15.60 -1.67 14.26
CA GLU A 255 16.36 -2.66 15.02
C GLU A 255 15.97 -4.08 14.57
N GLU A 256 14.68 -4.34 14.38
CA GLU A 256 14.20 -5.63 13.89
C GLU A 256 14.64 -5.94 12.46
N GLN A 257 14.60 -4.96 11.56
CA GLN A 257 15.07 -5.12 10.18
C GLN A 257 16.57 -5.40 10.15
N GLU A 258 17.36 -4.74 10.99
CA GLU A 258 18.82 -4.92 11.04
C GLU A 258 19.25 -6.30 11.58
N ARG A 259 18.38 -7.01 12.30
CA ARG A 259 18.66 -8.38 12.78
C ARG A 259 19.00 -9.35 11.66
N VAL A 260 18.53 -9.11 10.43
CA VAL A 260 18.84 -9.99 9.28
C VAL A 260 20.33 -9.99 8.90
N PHE A 261 21.07 -8.94 9.28
CA PHE A 261 22.52 -8.83 9.04
C PHE A 261 23.37 -9.54 10.09
N ILE A 262 22.78 -9.98 11.20
CA ILE A 262 23.51 -10.70 12.24
C ILE A 262 24.09 -12.00 11.64
N PRO A 263 25.37 -12.32 11.90
CA PRO A 263 25.98 -13.56 11.45
C PRO A 263 25.23 -14.78 11.95
N THR A 264 25.15 -15.82 11.12
CA THR A 264 24.47 -17.06 11.49
C THR A 264 25.21 -17.78 12.62
N PRO A 265 24.54 -18.08 13.76
CA PRO A 265 25.16 -18.82 14.86
C PRO A 265 25.63 -20.21 14.44
N LYS A 266 26.72 -20.70 15.06
CA LYS A 266 27.24 -22.05 14.80
C LYS A 266 26.17 -23.12 15.03
N GLY A 267 26.04 -24.05 14.09
CA GLY A 267 25.08 -25.16 14.15
C GLY A 267 23.63 -24.76 13.86
N LYS A 268 23.38 -23.50 13.47
CA LYS A 268 22.08 -23.02 13.01
C LYS A 268 22.12 -22.61 11.54
N THR A 269 20.94 -22.56 10.94
CA THR A 269 20.71 -21.98 9.61
C THR A 269 19.78 -20.81 9.74
N LYS A 270 20.19 -19.63 9.26
CA LYS A 270 19.35 -18.44 9.28
C LYS A 270 18.33 -18.54 8.14
N VAL A 271 17.06 -18.31 8.48
CA VAL A 271 15.94 -18.33 7.55
C VAL A 271 15.28 -16.97 7.63
N VAL A 272 15.49 -16.16 6.60
CA VAL A 272 14.87 -14.85 6.47
C VAL A 272 13.60 -14.98 5.63
N VAL A 273 12.47 -14.57 6.18
CA VAL A 273 11.16 -14.61 5.51
C VAL A 273 10.75 -13.17 5.18
N ALA A 274 10.76 -12.82 3.90
CA ALA A 274 10.77 -11.44 3.45
C ALA A 274 9.72 -11.11 2.37
N THR A 275 9.35 -9.83 2.31
CA THR A 275 8.66 -9.23 1.14
C THR A 275 9.66 -8.86 0.03
N ASN A 276 9.20 -8.17 -1.01
CA ASN A 276 10.06 -7.61 -2.07
C ASN A 276 11.09 -6.58 -1.55
N ILE A 277 11.10 -6.21 -0.27
CA ILE A 277 12.18 -5.43 0.35
C ILE A 277 13.56 -6.07 0.17
N ALA A 278 13.64 -7.40 0.19
CA ALA A 278 14.88 -8.15 -0.03
C ALA A 278 15.24 -8.31 -1.53
N GLU A 279 14.30 -7.97 -2.44
CA GLU A 279 14.47 -8.14 -3.89
C GLU A 279 15.43 -7.11 -4.48
N THR A 280 15.40 -5.87 -4.00
CA THR A 280 16.26 -4.77 -4.49
C THR A 280 17.14 -4.20 -3.38
N SER A 281 16.57 -3.81 -2.23
CA SER A 281 17.21 -2.85 -1.31
C SER A 281 18.15 -3.38 -0.25
N VAL A 282 18.07 -4.67 0.04
CA VAL A 282 18.86 -5.24 1.13
C VAL A 282 19.71 -6.38 0.62
N THR A 283 21.01 -6.31 0.88
CA THR A 283 21.95 -7.40 0.62
C THR A 283 22.19 -8.15 1.92
N ILE A 284 21.63 -9.35 2.01
CA ILE A 284 21.85 -10.25 3.14
C ILE A 284 22.97 -11.20 2.74
N ASP A 285 24.09 -11.13 3.46
CA ASP A 285 25.22 -12.02 3.21
C ASP A 285 24.90 -13.45 3.65
N GLY A 286 25.51 -14.42 2.96
CA GLY A 286 25.39 -15.84 3.30
C GLY A 286 24.19 -16.57 2.71
N ILE A 287 23.28 -15.88 2.00
CA ILE A 287 22.14 -16.53 1.32
C ILE A 287 22.64 -17.42 0.17
N THR A 288 22.35 -18.71 0.24
CA THR A 288 22.65 -19.69 -0.81
C THR A 288 21.40 -20.40 -1.32
N THR A 289 20.28 -20.27 -0.60
CA THR A 289 18.99 -20.85 -0.98
C THR A 289 17.91 -19.79 -0.99
N VAL A 290 17.18 -19.69 -2.11
CA VAL A 290 15.98 -18.86 -2.23
C VAL A 290 14.76 -19.76 -2.40
N ILE A 291 13.67 -19.44 -1.72
CA ILE A 291 12.34 -20.02 -1.94
C ILE A 291 11.41 -18.88 -2.37
N ASP A 292 10.89 -18.93 -3.59
CA ASP A 292 10.09 -17.86 -4.17
C ASP A 292 8.65 -18.31 -4.40
N SER A 293 7.70 -17.66 -3.71
CA SER A 293 6.27 -17.83 -3.94
C SER A 293 5.81 -17.30 -5.30
N GLY A 294 6.61 -16.43 -5.94
CA GLY A 294 6.31 -15.88 -7.26
C GLY A 294 5.23 -14.79 -7.25
N ILE A 295 4.82 -14.29 -6.08
CA ILE A 295 3.81 -13.25 -5.92
C ILE A 295 4.34 -12.08 -5.08
N ALA A 296 3.74 -10.90 -5.27
CA ALA A 296 3.97 -9.72 -4.44
C ALA A 296 2.70 -8.86 -4.38
N LYS A 297 2.59 -8.07 -3.30
CA LYS A 297 1.57 -7.03 -3.14
C LYS A 297 2.06 -5.73 -3.75
N LEU A 298 1.28 -5.17 -4.68
CA LEU A 298 1.57 -3.90 -5.35
C LEU A 298 0.46 -2.88 -5.09
N ASN A 299 0.85 -1.62 -4.90
CA ASN A 299 -0.10 -0.51 -4.82
C ASN A 299 -0.69 -0.23 -6.20
N TYR A 300 -2.02 -0.07 -6.23
CA TYR A 300 -2.80 0.27 -7.40
C TYR A 300 -3.78 1.40 -7.05
N TYR A 301 -3.83 2.42 -7.89
CA TYR A 301 -4.72 3.55 -7.72
C TYR A 301 -5.85 3.53 -8.74
N ASN A 302 -7.08 3.60 -8.25
CA ASN A 302 -8.25 3.75 -9.10
C ASN A 302 -8.61 5.21 -9.28
N GLN A 303 -8.26 5.76 -10.44
CA GLN A 303 -8.48 7.16 -10.82
C GLN A 303 -9.95 7.59 -10.84
N LYS A 304 -10.90 6.66 -11.01
CA LYS A 304 -12.33 7.00 -11.01
C LYS A 304 -12.88 7.20 -9.60
N ASN A 305 -12.32 6.44 -8.66
CA ASN A 305 -12.84 6.35 -7.30
C ASN A 305 -11.93 7.07 -6.30
N PHE A 306 -10.75 7.51 -6.72
CA PHE A 306 -9.70 8.10 -5.89
C PHE A 306 -9.26 7.18 -4.74
N THR A 307 -9.30 5.87 -4.98
CA THR A 307 -9.02 4.85 -3.96
C THR A 307 -7.75 4.10 -4.27
N SER A 308 -6.88 3.97 -3.28
CA SER A 308 -5.72 3.09 -3.32
C SER A 308 -6.10 1.68 -2.91
N SER A 309 -5.52 0.68 -3.57
CA SER A 309 -5.68 -0.73 -3.24
C SER A 309 -4.34 -1.43 -3.26
N LEU A 310 -4.20 -2.44 -2.43
CA LEU A 310 -3.01 -3.30 -2.40
C LEU A 310 -3.39 -4.65 -2.99
N ILE A 311 -2.92 -4.94 -4.20
CA ILE A 311 -3.33 -6.13 -4.95
C ILE A 311 -2.16 -7.11 -4.99
N THR A 312 -2.41 -8.36 -4.62
CA THR A 312 -1.46 -9.46 -4.80
C THR A 312 -1.48 -9.93 -6.25
N LEU A 313 -0.33 -9.86 -6.93
CA LEU A 313 -0.14 -10.24 -8.32
C LEU A 313 1.10 -11.14 -8.49
N PRO A 314 1.13 -11.98 -9.53
CA PRO A 314 2.38 -12.63 -9.95
C PRO A 314 3.45 -11.60 -10.29
N ILE A 315 4.69 -11.88 -9.89
CA ILE A 315 5.84 -11.03 -10.22
C ILE A 315 6.29 -11.22 -11.66
N SER A 316 6.92 -10.21 -12.25
CA SER A 316 7.49 -10.29 -13.60
C SER A 316 8.67 -11.25 -13.70
N GLN A 317 9.04 -11.67 -14.91
CA GLN A 317 10.23 -12.50 -15.13
C GLN A 317 11.49 -11.81 -14.60
N SER A 318 11.63 -10.50 -14.80
CA SER A 318 12.77 -9.75 -14.26
C SER A 318 12.83 -9.79 -12.73
N SER A 319 11.69 -9.73 -12.04
CA SER A 319 11.63 -9.89 -10.58
C SER A 319 12.00 -11.33 -10.16
N CYS A 320 11.55 -12.35 -10.90
CA CYS A 320 11.93 -13.75 -10.65
C CYS A 320 13.46 -13.93 -10.72
N GLU A 321 14.13 -13.29 -11.68
CA GLU A 321 15.58 -13.35 -11.84
C GLU A 321 16.34 -12.54 -10.78
N GLN A 322 15.80 -11.39 -10.35
CA GLN A 322 16.39 -10.65 -9.24
C GLN A 322 16.30 -11.42 -7.93
N ARG A 323 15.17 -12.08 -7.66
CA ARG A 323 14.98 -12.94 -6.48
C ARG A 323 15.89 -14.16 -6.51
N SER A 324 15.97 -14.89 -7.63
CA SER A 324 16.87 -16.06 -7.77
C SER A 324 18.34 -15.65 -7.61
N GLY A 325 18.73 -14.50 -8.18
CA GLY A 325 20.07 -13.95 -8.09
C GLY A 325 20.56 -13.65 -6.67
N ARG A 326 19.65 -13.54 -5.68
CA ARG A 326 20.02 -13.39 -4.26
C ARG A 326 20.77 -14.60 -3.70
N ALA A 327 20.55 -15.80 -4.26
CA ALA A 327 21.25 -17.03 -3.87
C ALA A 327 22.68 -17.15 -4.46
N GLY A 328 23.01 -16.40 -5.51
CA GLY A 328 24.24 -16.56 -6.30
C GLY A 328 25.34 -15.54 -5.98
N ARG A 329 25.22 -14.80 -4.87
CA ARG A 329 26.10 -13.66 -4.58
C ARG A 329 27.44 -14.05 -3.99
N THR A 330 27.45 -14.98 -3.05
CA THR A 330 28.66 -15.39 -2.30
C THR A 330 29.19 -16.76 -2.74
N ALA A 331 28.31 -17.64 -3.20
CA ALA A 331 28.62 -19.01 -3.60
C ALA A 331 27.56 -19.52 -4.58
N PRO A 332 27.80 -20.66 -5.26
CA PRO A 332 26.75 -21.33 -6.04
C PRO A 332 25.52 -21.61 -5.18
N GLY A 333 24.35 -21.25 -5.71
CA GLY A 333 23.11 -21.24 -4.96
C GLY A 333 21.98 -22.03 -5.62
N ARG A 334 20.82 -22.05 -4.98
CA ARG A 334 19.60 -22.67 -5.48
C ARG A 334 18.41 -21.75 -5.32
N CYS A 335 17.49 -21.79 -6.27
CA CYS A 335 16.22 -21.09 -6.21
C CYS A 335 15.07 -22.08 -6.44
N TYR A 336 14.24 -22.28 -5.42
CA TYR A 336 13.02 -23.06 -5.51
C TYR A 336 11.85 -22.14 -5.85
N ARG A 337 11.28 -22.28 -7.05
CA ARG A 337 10.11 -21.53 -7.51
C ARG A 337 8.86 -22.35 -7.22
N LEU A 338 7.91 -21.82 -6.43
CA LEU A 338 6.68 -22.53 -6.06
C LEU A 338 5.60 -22.51 -7.17
N TYR A 339 6.00 -22.21 -8.40
CA TYR A 339 5.17 -22.11 -9.60
C TYR A 339 5.81 -22.93 -10.71
N SER A 340 5.07 -23.21 -11.79
CA SER A 340 5.57 -24.00 -12.91
C SER A 340 6.46 -23.16 -13.83
N GLU A 341 7.26 -23.85 -14.63
CA GLU A 341 8.03 -23.21 -15.69
C GLU A 341 7.13 -22.56 -16.77
N ASP A 342 5.99 -23.19 -17.08
CA ASP A 342 4.98 -22.61 -17.97
C ASP A 342 4.40 -21.30 -17.43
N ASP A 343 4.12 -21.25 -16.11
CA ASP A 343 3.66 -20.03 -15.46
C ASP A 343 4.72 -18.93 -15.60
N TYR A 344 5.99 -19.22 -15.27
CA TYR A 344 7.12 -18.30 -15.46
C TYR A 344 7.21 -17.76 -16.89
N ASN A 345 7.18 -18.64 -17.90
CA ASN A 345 7.29 -18.27 -19.31
C ASN A 345 6.11 -17.42 -19.79
N SER A 346 4.94 -17.57 -19.17
CA SER A 346 3.74 -16.79 -19.50
C SER A 346 3.71 -15.37 -18.90
N ARG A 347 4.58 -15.08 -17.92
CA ARG A 347 4.60 -13.79 -17.21
C ARG A 347 5.17 -12.69 -18.07
N GLU A 348 4.75 -11.46 -17.78
CA GLU A 348 5.35 -10.27 -18.40
C GLU A 348 6.84 -10.17 -18.03
N MET A 349 7.64 -9.69 -18.97
CA MET A 349 9.09 -9.58 -18.80
C MET A 349 9.45 -8.59 -17.68
N PHE A 350 8.69 -7.51 -17.55
CA PHE A 350 8.90 -6.44 -16.58
C PHE A 350 7.61 -6.12 -15.82
N THR A 351 7.77 -5.63 -14.59
CA THR A 351 6.66 -5.14 -13.76
C THR A 351 6.11 -3.84 -14.37
N LEU A 352 4.80 -3.65 -14.31
CA LEU A 352 4.16 -2.42 -14.80
C LEU A 352 4.68 -1.20 -14.02
N GLU A 353 5.03 -0.14 -14.75
CA GLU A 353 5.61 1.07 -14.18
C GLU A 353 4.66 1.80 -13.24
N GLU A 354 5.23 2.50 -12.25
CA GLU A 354 4.46 3.16 -11.21
C GLU A 354 3.52 4.24 -11.76
N ILE A 355 3.98 5.01 -12.74
CA ILE A 355 3.21 6.08 -13.42
C ILE A 355 1.87 5.60 -14.01
N LEU A 356 1.72 4.30 -14.29
CA LEU A 356 0.49 3.73 -14.84
C LEU A 356 -0.48 3.21 -13.77
N ARG A 357 -0.09 3.22 -12.49
CA ARG A 357 -0.83 2.60 -11.38
C ARG A 357 -0.92 3.46 -10.12
N THR A 358 -0.52 4.73 -10.15
CA THR A 358 -0.58 5.66 -9.01
C THR A 358 -1.39 6.92 -9.31
N ASP A 359 -1.61 7.73 -8.28
CA ASP A 359 -2.20 9.07 -8.38
C ASP A 359 -1.14 10.04 -8.96
N LEU A 360 -1.50 10.77 -10.01
CA LEU A 360 -0.60 11.71 -10.68
C LEU A 360 -0.69 13.14 -10.11
N SER A 361 -1.59 13.41 -9.16
CA SER A 361 -1.83 14.75 -8.62
C SER A 361 -0.56 15.41 -8.07
N GLU A 362 0.32 14.63 -7.43
CA GLU A 362 1.59 15.14 -6.89
C GLU A 362 2.57 15.53 -8.01
N VAL A 363 2.71 14.71 -9.05
CA VAL A 363 3.59 15.07 -10.18
C VAL A 363 3.03 16.24 -10.96
N ILE A 364 1.72 16.27 -11.21
CA ILE A 364 1.11 17.34 -12.00
C ILE A 364 1.22 18.70 -11.29
N ILE A 365 0.98 18.78 -9.98
CA ILE A 365 1.16 20.05 -9.27
C ILE A 365 2.62 20.50 -9.29
N ARG A 366 3.58 19.57 -9.22
CA ARG A 366 5.02 19.87 -9.37
C ARG A 366 5.38 20.30 -10.79
N MET A 367 4.75 19.74 -11.81
CA MET A 367 4.91 20.20 -13.20
C MET A 367 4.42 21.65 -13.33
N SER A 368 3.22 21.97 -12.81
CA SER A 368 2.71 23.35 -12.80
C SER A 368 3.64 24.29 -12.02
N GLU A 369 4.21 23.86 -10.90
CA GLU A 369 5.21 24.63 -10.14
C GLU A 369 6.48 24.93 -10.94
N LEU A 370 6.91 24.01 -11.80
CA LEU A 370 8.05 24.19 -12.71
C LEU A 370 7.70 24.96 -14.00
N GLY A 371 6.47 25.46 -14.13
CA GLY A 371 6.00 26.15 -15.33
C GLY A 371 5.69 25.22 -16.51
N ILE A 372 5.46 23.93 -16.25
CA ILE A 372 5.18 22.91 -17.26
C ILE A 372 3.67 22.64 -17.28
N PHE A 373 2.97 23.20 -18.29
CA PHE A 373 1.50 23.13 -18.40
C PHE A 373 1.00 22.13 -19.47
N ASP A 374 1.86 21.74 -20.42
CA ASP A 374 1.56 20.70 -21.41
C ASP A 374 1.97 19.32 -20.87
N TRP A 375 1.16 18.83 -19.93
CA TRP A 375 1.42 17.56 -19.23
C TRP A 375 1.37 16.36 -20.18
N GLU A 376 0.55 16.44 -21.23
CA GLU A 376 0.36 15.39 -22.22
C GLU A 376 1.58 15.19 -23.13
N ARG A 377 2.33 16.27 -23.41
CA ARG A 377 3.54 16.22 -24.26
C ARG A 377 4.85 16.15 -23.49
N PHE A 378 4.82 16.28 -22.17
CA PHE A 378 6.01 16.13 -21.35
C PHE A 378 6.71 14.78 -21.64
N PRO A 379 8.05 14.75 -21.78
CA PRO A 379 8.77 13.57 -22.21
C PRO A 379 8.93 12.54 -21.08
N PHE A 380 7.85 11.91 -20.64
CA PHE A 380 7.94 10.71 -19.80
C PHE A 380 8.48 9.53 -20.61
N ILE A 381 9.27 8.66 -19.98
CA ILE A 381 9.72 7.39 -20.58
C ILE A 381 8.51 6.53 -20.93
N THR A 382 7.61 6.34 -19.96
CA THR A 382 6.29 5.73 -20.18
C THR A 382 5.22 6.81 -20.02
N ARG A 383 4.48 7.10 -21.10
CA ARG A 383 3.45 8.13 -21.04
C ARG A 383 2.25 7.67 -20.20
N PRO A 384 1.76 8.50 -19.26
CA PRO A 384 0.53 8.22 -18.53
C PRO A 384 -0.68 8.24 -19.47
N LYS A 385 -1.76 7.58 -19.05
CA LYS A 385 -3.03 7.61 -19.77
C LYS A 385 -3.68 8.99 -19.66
N SER A 386 -4.38 9.44 -20.70
CA SER A 386 -5.07 10.73 -20.67
C SER A 386 -6.12 10.83 -19.57
N GLU A 387 -6.80 9.71 -19.24
CA GLU A 387 -7.73 9.68 -18.11
C GLU A 387 -7.04 9.90 -16.75
N ALA A 388 -5.77 9.51 -16.63
CA ALA A 388 -4.98 9.70 -15.43
C ALA A 388 -4.65 11.16 -15.17
N ILE A 389 -4.18 11.84 -16.24
CA ILE A 389 -3.89 13.27 -16.21
C ILE A 389 -5.16 14.04 -15.86
N LYS A 390 -6.27 13.74 -16.55
CA LYS A 390 -7.56 14.39 -16.31
C LYS A 390 -8.08 14.20 -14.88
N SER A 391 -7.96 12.99 -14.33
CA SER A 391 -8.37 12.70 -12.94
C SER A 391 -7.55 13.50 -11.92
N ALA A 392 -6.25 13.64 -12.14
CA ALA A 392 -5.38 14.46 -11.31
C ALA A 392 -5.70 15.97 -11.46
N GLU A 393 -5.96 16.45 -12.68
CA GLU A 393 -6.44 17.82 -12.95
C GLU A 393 -7.75 18.12 -12.21
N GLU A 394 -8.75 17.23 -12.30
CA GLU A 394 -10.02 17.34 -11.58
C GLU A 394 -9.82 17.40 -10.06
N THR A 395 -8.85 16.64 -9.53
CA THR A 395 -8.49 16.65 -8.11
C THR A 395 -7.87 17.99 -7.70
N LEU A 396 -6.90 18.48 -8.46
CA LEU A 396 -6.19 19.73 -8.16
C LEU A 396 -7.12 20.95 -8.28
N LEU A 397 -8.03 20.94 -9.25
CA LEU A 397 -9.10 21.95 -9.36
C LEU A 397 -10.06 21.88 -8.16
N LEU A 398 -10.44 20.68 -7.72
CA LEU A 398 -11.36 20.50 -6.58
C LEU A 398 -10.79 21.06 -5.28
N ILE A 399 -9.49 20.91 -5.06
CA ILE A 399 -8.79 21.47 -3.89
C ILE A 399 -8.27 22.88 -4.13
N GLU A 400 -8.64 23.50 -5.25
CA GLU A 400 -8.28 24.88 -5.62
C GLU A 400 -6.77 25.12 -5.74
N ALA A 401 -5.97 24.08 -6.00
CA ALA A 401 -4.53 24.19 -6.17
C ALA A 401 -4.14 24.80 -7.52
N ILE A 402 -4.96 24.60 -8.55
CA ILE A 402 -4.76 25.13 -9.89
C ILE A 402 -6.01 25.84 -10.41
N ASP A 403 -5.84 26.75 -11.36
CA ASP A 403 -6.92 27.33 -12.15
C ASP A 403 -7.26 26.47 -13.39
N LYS A 404 -8.22 26.93 -14.20
CA LYS A 404 -8.66 26.20 -15.41
C LYS A 404 -7.60 26.25 -16.53
N GLU A 405 -6.68 27.19 -16.43
CA GLU A 405 -5.55 27.40 -17.32
C GLU A 405 -4.32 26.59 -16.88
N ARG A 406 -4.44 25.79 -15.80
CA ARG A 406 -3.41 24.91 -15.21
C ARG A 406 -2.29 25.62 -14.46
N HIS A 407 -2.42 26.93 -14.20
CA HIS A 407 -1.50 27.67 -13.36
C HIS A 407 -1.79 27.39 -11.88
N LEU A 408 -0.77 27.51 -11.03
CA LEU A 408 -0.96 27.48 -9.59
C LEU A 408 -1.79 28.70 -9.17
N THR A 409 -2.78 28.47 -8.30
CA THR A 409 -3.45 29.57 -7.58
C THR A 409 -2.58 30.03 -6.41
N SER A 410 -2.97 31.08 -5.69
CA SER A 410 -2.32 31.47 -4.43
C SER A 410 -2.31 30.33 -3.39
N ILE A 411 -3.38 29.53 -3.36
CA ILE A 411 -3.46 28.32 -2.53
C ILE A 411 -2.43 27.29 -3.03
N GLY A 412 -2.38 27.03 -4.34
CA GLY A 412 -1.42 26.11 -4.95
C GLY A 412 0.04 26.49 -4.70
N GLU A 413 0.39 27.77 -4.85
CA GLU A 413 1.72 28.30 -4.58
C GLU A 413 2.16 28.07 -3.13
N MET A 414 1.21 28.17 -2.18
CA MET A 414 1.49 27.87 -0.78
C MET A 414 1.61 26.36 -0.55
N MET A 415 0.74 25.56 -1.17
CA MET A 415 0.74 24.11 -1.03
C MET A 415 2.07 23.47 -1.45
N VAL A 416 2.67 23.95 -2.54
CA VAL A 416 3.91 23.35 -3.07
C VAL A 416 5.14 23.62 -2.20
N LYS A 417 5.08 24.58 -1.27
CA LYS A 417 6.13 24.78 -0.25
C LYS A 417 6.22 23.62 0.73
N PHE A 418 5.10 22.92 0.95
CA PHE A 418 5.08 21.75 1.81
C PHE A 418 5.49 20.51 1.02
N PRO A 419 6.45 19.73 1.53
CA PRO A 419 6.79 18.47 0.93
C PRO A 419 5.76 17.44 1.42
N LEU A 420 4.53 17.51 0.91
CA LEU A 420 3.41 16.63 1.27
C LEU A 420 2.56 16.28 0.04
N LEU A 421 1.65 15.31 0.21
CA LEU A 421 0.60 15.08 -0.78
C LEU A 421 -0.26 16.35 -0.93
N PRO A 422 -0.77 16.68 -2.15
CA PRO A 422 -1.53 17.91 -2.37
C PRO A 422 -2.68 18.11 -1.39
N ARG A 423 -3.37 17.03 -1.01
CA ARG A 423 -4.49 17.08 -0.06
C ARG A 423 -4.06 17.44 1.35
N HIS A 424 -2.93 16.92 1.81
CA HIS A 424 -2.39 17.22 3.14
C HIS A 424 -1.86 18.66 3.18
N ALA A 425 -1.14 19.08 2.14
CA ALA A 425 -0.72 20.47 1.99
C ALA A 425 -1.92 21.43 1.98
N ARG A 426 -3.01 21.06 1.30
CA ARG A 426 -4.24 21.87 1.27
C ARG A 426 -4.85 22.07 2.66
N VAL A 427 -4.81 21.07 3.53
CA VAL A 427 -5.30 21.19 4.92
C VAL A 427 -4.48 22.24 5.67
N ILE A 428 -3.14 22.20 5.57
CA ILE A 428 -2.29 23.18 6.25
C ILE A 428 -2.59 24.58 5.74
N VAL A 429 -2.66 24.76 4.42
CA VAL A 429 -3.00 26.07 3.81
C VAL A 429 -4.41 26.55 4.19
N GLU A 430 -5.36 25.63 4.39
CA GLU A 430 -6.68 25.98 4.94
C GLU A 430 -6.59 26.53 6.36
N ALA A 431 -5.79 25.88 7.21
CA ALA A 431 -5.56 26.34 8.58
C ALA A 431 -4.93 27.73 8.56
N MET A 432 -3.95 27.97 7.68
CA MET A 432 -3.25 29.26 7.57
C MET A 432 -4.21 30.41 7.25
N TYR A 433 -5.16 30.20 6.33
CA TYR A 433 -6.03 31.28 5.86
C TYR A 433 -7.37 31.38 6.58
N ARG A 434 -7.95 30.26 7.06
CA ARG A 434 -9.34 30.24 7.58
C ARG A 434 -9.46 29.77 9.02
N PHE A 435 -8.55 28.94 9.51
CA PHE A 435 -8.60 28.37 10.86
C PHE A 435 -7.25 28.44 11.59
N PRO A 436 -6.65 29.63 11.74
CA PRO A 436 -5.30 29.74 12.31
C PRO A 436 -5.23 29.20 13.75
N GLN A 437 -6.32 29.27 14.51
CA GLN A 437 -6.42 28.84 15.91
C GLN A 437 -6.26 27.33 16.13
N VAL A 438 -6.26 26.51 15.07
CA VAL A 438 -6.06 25.04 15.14
C VAL A 438 -4.81 24.59 14.38
N MET A 439 -3.85 25.49 14.17
CA MET A 439 -2.66 25.22 13.37
C MET A 439 -1.86 24.06 13.97
N GLU A 440 -1.53 24.12 15.26
CA GLU A 440 -0.75 23.08 15.94
C GLU A 440 -1.43 21.70 15.83
N GLU A 441 -2.74 21.63 16.06
CA GLU A 441 -3.52 20.40 15.95
C GLU A 441 -3.52 19.84 14.51
N VAL A 442 -3.60 20.73 13.51
CA VAL A 442 -3.53 20.37 12.09
C VAL A 442 -2.17 19.78 11.75
N LEU A 443 -1.08 20.40 12.18
CA LEU A 443 0.28 19.92 11.90
C LEU A 443 0.52 18.54 12.52
N ILE A 444 0.04 18.31 13.75
CA ILE A 444 0.06 16.99 14.38
C ILE A 444 -0.70 15.97 13.53
N ALA A 445 -1.96 16.25 13.17
CA ALA A 445 -2.78 15.31 12.41
C ALA A 445 -2.18 14.97 11.04
N ILE A 446 -1.65 15.96 10.33
CA ILE A 446 -0.99 15.76 9.04
C ILE A 446 0.30 14.97 9.17
N SER A 447 1.03 15.13 10.28
CA SER A 447 2.24 14.33 10.56
C SER A 447 1.89 12.85 10.70
N PHE A 448 0.82 12.50 11.42
CA PHE A 448 0.31 11.12 11.50
C PHE A 448 -0.13 10.56 10.13
N LEU A 449 -0.83 11.35 9.32
CA LEU A 449 -1.28 10.92 7.99
C LEU A 449 -0.13 10.77 6.98
N SER A 450 1.03 11.36 7.25
CA SER A 450 2.19 11.35 6.35
C SER A 450 3.17 10.21 6.62
N THR A 451 2.98 9.45 7.70
CA THR A 451 3.81 8.32 8.10
C THR A 451 3.04 7.01 8.11
N LYS A 452 3.74 5.90 8.38
CA LYS A 452 3.08 4.64 8.75
C LYS A 452 2.39 4.80 10.12
N THR A 453 1.39 3.96 10.37
CA THR A 453 0.71 3.89 11.67
C THR A 453 1.70 3.53 12.79
N PRO A 454 1.73 4.24 13.93
CA PRO A 454 2.59 3.92 15.05
C PRO A 454 2.09 2.72 15.88
N PHE A 455 0.81 2.33 15.73
CA PHE A 455 0.24 1.21 16.48
C PHE A 455 0.89 -0.13 16.13
N ILE A 456 1.43 -0.82 17.14
CA ILE A 456 1.96 -2.18 17.02
C ILE A 456 0.97 -3.19 17.62
N LEU A 457 0.87 -4.35 16.97
CA LEU A 457 0.08 -5.49 17.45
C LEU A 457 1.01 -6.71 17.52
N PRO A 458 1.77 -6.86 18.61
CA PRO A 458 2.71 -7.96 18.77
C PRO A 458 1.95 -9.30 18.83
N PRO A 459 2.46 -10.35 18.18
CA PRO A 459 1.86 -11.68 18.24
C PRO A 459 1.76 -12.20 19.68
N GLY A 460 0.59 -12.65 20.10
CA GLY A 460 0.33 -13.15 21.45
C GLY A 460 -0.03 -12.08 22.48
N GLU A 461 0.13 -10.80 22.14
CA GLU A 461 -0.22 -9.64 23.00
C GLU A 461 -1.27 -8.74 22.32
N GLU A 462 -1.98 -9.21 21.29
CA GLU A 462 -2.88 -8.37 20.49
C GLU A 462 -4.03 -7.76 21.30
N GLU A 463 -4.51 -8.48 22.32
CA GLU A 463 -5.58 -8.02 23.20
C GLU A 463 -5.11 -6.89 24.13
N GLU A 464 -3.92 -7.04 24.71
CA GLU A 464 -3.31 -6.02 25.57
C GLU A 464 -2.97 -4.76 24.75
N ALA A 465 -2.43 -4.96 23.53
CA ALA A 465 -2.16 -3.88 22.60
C ALA A 465 -3.43 -3.12 22.21
N LYS A 466 -4.51 -3.82 21.82
CA LYS A 466 -5.80 -3.19 21.51
C LYS A 466 -6.35 -2.43 22.72
N ALA A 467 -6.30 -3.03 23.92
CA ALA A 467 -6.77 -2.39 25.13
C ALA A 467 -5.98 -1.10 25.44
N ALA A 468 -4.65 -1.12 25.25
CA ALA A 468 -3.81 0.06 25.38
C ALA A 468 -4.16 1.13 24.34
N HIS A 469 -4.35 0.76 23.07
CA HIS A 469 -4.75 1.70 22.02
C HIS A 469 -6.12 2.34 22.29
N HIS A 470 -7.07 1.55 22.80
CA HIS A 470 -8.40 2.03 23.18
C HIS A 470 -8.36 3.13 24.25
N THR A 471 -7.32 3.22 25.08
CA THR A 471 -7.18 4.30 26.07
C THR A 471 -7.05 5.68 25.43
N PHE A 472 -6.62 5.76 24.17
CA PHE A 472 -6.51 7.01 23.41
C PHE A 472 -7.80 7.35 22.65
N ASN A 473 -8.79 6.46 22.63
CA ASN A 473 -10.01 6.67 21.84
C ASN A 473 -10.78 7.89 22.34
N SER A 474 -11.17 8.75 21.41
CA SER A 474 -11.98 9.93 21.70
C SER A 474 -13.38 9.78 21.11
N GLN A 475 -14.39 10.15 21.91
CA GLN A 475 -15.77 10.37 21.44
C GLN A 475 -15.89 11.53 20.44
N GLN A 476 -14.80 12.19 20.08
CA GLN A 476 -14.79 13.23 19.05
C GLN A 476 -14.07 12.78 17.77
N GLY A 477 -13.56 11.55 17.73
CA GLY A 477 -12.98 10.94 16.54
C GLY A 477 -11.51 10.59 16.63
N ASP A 478 -11.05 9.74 15.70
CA ASP A 478 -9.68 9.25 15.64
C ASP A 478 -8.65 10.39 15.43
N PHE A 479 -9.04 11.50 14.80
CA PHE A 479 -8.14 12.67 14.65
C PHE A 479 -7.81 13.31 15.99
N ILE A 480 -8.75 13.28 16.95
CA ILE A 480 -8.53 13.82 18.28
C ILE A 480 -7.68 12.84 19.09
N SER A 481 -7.83 11.53 18.86
CA SER A 481 -6.94 10.51 19.42
C SER A 481 -5.49 10.72 19.02
N TYR A 482 -5.19 11.18 17.79
CA TYR A 482 -3.83 11.54 17.40
C TYR A 482 -3.25 12.68 18.25
N LEU A 483 -4.05 13.72 18.54
CA LEU A 483 -3.63 14.80 19.43
C LEU A 483 -3.31 14.28 20.83
N THR A 484 -4.17 13.39 21.37
CA THR A 484 -3.95 12.78 22.69
C THR A 484 -2.65 11.97 22.73
N ILE A 485 -2.39 11.17 21.69
CA ILE A 485 -1.17 10.36 21.59
C ILE A 485 0.06 11.25 21.50
N PHE A 486 0.02 12.26 20.63
CA PHE A 486 1.14 13.19 20.43
C PHE A 486 1.48 13.94 21.72
N ASN A 487 0.47 14.55 22.36
CA ASN A 487 0.66 15.32 23.59
C ASN A 487 1.14 14.43 24.75
N SER A 488 0.67 13.19 24.82
CA SER A 488 1.16 12.21 25.81
C SER A 488 2.61 11.81 25.54
N PHE A 489 3.02 11.70 24.28
CA PHE A 489 4.40 11.42 23.93
C PHE A 489 5.32 12.60 24.24
N THR A 490 4.93 13.82 23.87
CA THR A 490 5.75 15.04 24.05
C THR A 490 5.80 15.53 25.49
N SER A 491 4.82 15.18 26.34
CA SER A 491 4.84 15.52 27.77
C SER A 491 5.99 14.85 28.55
N HIS A 492 6.56 13.77 28.01
CA HIS A 492 7.74 13.12 28.59
C HIS A 492 9.01 13.85 28.12
N ALA A 493 9.88 14.21 29.06
CA ALA A 493 11.02 15.09 28.79
C ALA A 493 12.25 14.31 28.31
N THR A 494 12.45 13.11 28.85
CA THR A 494 13.62 12.29 28.53
C THR A 494 13.32 11.26 27.44
N LYS A 495 14.38 10.79 26.78
CA LYS A 495 14.27 9.74 25.75
C LYS A 495 13.76 8.43 26.37
N GLU A 496 14.27 8.08 27.54
CA GLU A 496 13.96 6.86 28.26
C GLU A 496 12.47 6.79 28.65
N GLU A 497 11.93 7.90 29.17
CA GLU A 497 10.50 8.02 29.49
C GLU A 497 9.61 7.88 28.24
N ARG A 498 10.01 8.48 27.12
CA ARG A 498 9.27 8.36 25.84
C ARG A 498 9.29 6.93 25.29
N GLU A 499 10.42 6.24 25.38
CA GLU A 499 10.55 4.82 25.00
C GLU A 499 9.67 3.93 25.90
N GLU A 500 9.67 4.18 27.21
CA GLU A 500 8.83 3.45 28.16
C GLU A 500 7.33 3.67 27.91
N PHE A 501 6.92 4.92 27.66
CA PHE A 501 5.55 5.26 27.28
C PHE A 501 5.12 4.52 26.01
N CYS A 502 5.96 4.53 24.96
CA CYS A 502 5.68 3.85 23.71
C CYS A 502 5.54 2.34 23.92
N LYS A 503 6.45 1.74 24.70
CA LYS A 503 6.41 0.32 25.03
C LYS A 503 5.13 -0.07 25.77
N LYS A 504 4.75 0.68 26.81
CA LYS A 504 3.52 0.44 27.60
C LYS A 504 2.25 0.62 26.76
N SER A 505 2.28 1.56 25.82
CA SER A 505 1.13 1.94 25.00
C SER A 505 1.07 1.17 23.68
N TYR A 506 1.97 0.22 23.45
CA TYR A 506 2.07 -0.52 22.18
C TYR A 506 2.18 0.40 20.97
N LEU A 507 3.10 1.37 21.04
CA LEU A 507 3.46 2.28 19.96
C LEU A 507 4.91 2.04 19.52
N ASP A 508 5.17 2.15 18.21
CA ASP A 508 6.51 2.09 17.64
C ASP A 508 7.26 3.41 17.89
N TYR A 509 8.23 3.39 18.81
CA TYR A 509 8.99 4.57 19.20
C TYR A 509 9.68 5.27 18.01
N PRO A 510 10.37 4.57 17.07
CA PRO A 510 10.95 5.22 15.89
C PRO A 510 9.92 5.95 15.03
N THR A 511 8.72 5.39 14.84
CA THR A 511 7.63 6.06 14.11
C THR A 511 7.11 7.28 14.87
N MET A 512 6.97 7.21 16.19
CA MET A 512 6.56 8.36 17.00
C MET A 512 7.57 9.50 16.93
N VAL A 513 8.87 9.18 16.97
CA VAL A 513 9.95 10.16 16.76
C VAL A 513 9.90 10.74 15.34
N GLU A 514 9.63 9.92 14.32
CA GLU A 514 9.45 10.41 12.94
C GLU A 514 8.26 11.37 12.82
N ILE A 515 7.12 11.05 13.44
CA ILE A 515 5.94 11.93 13.50
C ILE A 515 6.29 13.26 14.17
N PHE A 516 7.00 13.21 15.30
CA PHE A 516 7.45 14.40 16.02
C PHE A 516 8.35 15.30 15.16
N HIS A 517 9.37 14.73 14.49
CA HIS A 517 10.25 15.53 13.61
C HIS A 517 9.51 16.10 12.39
N ILE A 518 8.55 15.38 11.82
CA ILE A 518 7.73 15.90 10.72
C ILE A 518 6.91 17.09 11.20
N GLU A 519 6.32 17.00 12.39
CA GLU A 519 5.55 18.10 12.98
C GLU A 519 6.43 19.34 13.18
N GLU A 520 7.61 19.20 13.82
CA GLU A 520 8.55 20.30 14.03
C GLU A 520 8.91 21.00 12.72
N GLN A 521 9.19 20.23 11.66
CA GLN A 521 9.58 20.81 10.37
C GLN A 521 8.42 21.44 9.60
N LEU A 522 7.21 20.90 9.72
CA LEU A 522 6.05 21.57 9.17
C LEU A 522 5.79 22.88 9.92
N SER A 523 5.97 22.89 11.24
CA SER A 523 5.92 24.08 12.10
C SER A 523 6.96 25.13 11.71
N GLU A 524 8.19 24.72 11.41
CA GLU A 524 9.25 25.59 10.86
C GLU A 524 8.83 26.20 9.52
N ILE A 525 8.36 25.39 8.56
CA ILE A 525 7.91 25.87 7.24
C ILE A 525 6.77 26.89 7.39
N VAL A 526 5.78 26.62 8.25
CA VAL A 526 4.67 27.56 8.51
C VAL A 526 5.22 28.87 9.10
N SER A 527 6.13 28.80 10.07
CA SER A 527 6.74 29.97 10.70
C SER A 527 7.56 30.81 9.70
N GLU A 528 8.34 30.18 8.83
CA GLU A 528 9.10 30.84 7.76
C GLU A 528 8.19 31.58 6.78
N THR A 529 6.96 31.09 6.57
CA THR A 529 5.97 31.79 5.74
C THR A 529 5.29 32.99 6.44
N GLY A 530 5.61 33.23 7.71
CA GLY A 530 5.10 34.37 8.50
C GLY A 530 3.72 34.13 9.13
N PHE A 531 3.26 32.88 9.19
CA PHE A 531 1.99 32.53 9.85
C PHE A 531 2.24 32.10 11.30
N PRO A 532 1.36 32.50 12.25
CA PRO A 532 1.52 32.13 13.64
C PRO A 532 1.16 30.65 13.86
N LEU A 533 1.95 29.97 14.70
CA LEU A 533 1.60 28.67 15.26
C LEU A 533 0.71 28.91 16.48
N THR A 534 -0.61 28.80 16.28
CA THR A 534 -1.59 28.90 17.36
C THR A 534 -2.36 27.60 17.49
N GLY A 535 -2.54 27.13 18.72
CA GLY A 535 -3.41 26.01 19.08
C GLY A 535 -4.51 26.41 20.07
N GLY A 536 -5.30 25.43 20.50
CA GLY A 536 -6.38 25.61 21.48
C GLY A 536 -7.72 26.03 20.86
N GLY A 537 -7.84 25.96 19.53
CA GLY A 537 -9.08 26.18 18.81
C GLY A 537 -10.14 25.09 19.08
N SER A 538 -11.36 25.31 18.58
CA SER A 538 -12.44 24.36 18.82
C SER A 538 -12.25 23.07 17.99
N ASN A 539 -12.65 21.92 18.55
CA ASN A 539 -12.62 20.66 17.80
C ASN A 539 -13.50 20.70 16.54
N GLN A 540 -14.52 21.55 16.51
CA GLN A 540 -15.31 21.83 15.32
C GLN A 540 -14.44 22.46 14.22
N ASP A 541 -13.67 23.50 14.54
CA ASP A 541 -12.79 24.18 13.58
C ASP A 541 -11.71 23.25 13.07
N PHE A 542 -11.11 22.46 13.96
CA PHE A 542 -10.10 21.46 13.63
C PHE A 542 -10.62 20.44 12.61
N LEU A 543 -11.78 19.82 12.88
CA LEU A 543 -12.39 18.85 11.96
C LEU A 543 -12.90 19.50 10.67
N CYS A 544 -13.39 20.74 10.72
CA CYS A 544 -13.80 21.45 9.52
C CYS A 544 -12.61 21.77 8.60
N CYS A 545 -11.49 22.20 9.19
CA CYS A 545 -10.25 22.48 8.49
C CYS A 545 -9.69 21.22 7.80
N LEU A 546 -9.60 20.11 8.53
CA LEU A 546 -9.21 18.81 7.96
C LEU A 546 -10.14 18.40 6.82
N ALA A 547 -11.46 18.52 7.01
CA ALA A 547 -12.44 18.14 6.01
C ALA A 547 -12.39 19.01 4.74
N ALA A 548 -11.96 20.26 4.84
CA ALA A 548 -11.84 21.17 3.69
C ALA A 548 -10.65 20.81 2.79
N GLY A 549 -9.54 20.30 3.34
CA GLY A 549 -8.45 19.74 2.52
C GLY A 549 -8.71 18.30 2.07
N LEU A 550 -9.51 17.55 2.82
CA LEU A 550 -9.86 16.14 2.58
C LEU A 550 -11.29 15.94 2.05
N LEU A 551 -11.81 16.88 1.26
CA LEU A 551 -13.22 16.92 0.81
C LEU A 551 -13.74 15.58 0.23
N GLN A 552 -12.90 14.90 -0.52
CA GLN A 552 -13.19 13.60 -1.14
C GLN A 552 -13.42 12.46 -0.15
N TYR A 553 -12.97 12.61 1.10
CA TYR A 553 -13.12 11.65 2.18
C TYR A 553 -14.21 12.04 3.18
N VAL A 554 -14.93 13.13 2.92
CA VAL A 554 -16.17 13.43 3.63
C VAL A 554 -17.27 12.50 3.14
N CYS A 555 -17.84 11.75 4.07
CA CYS A 555 -18.82 10.71 3.79
C CYS A 555 -20.15 10.96 4.51
N ILE A 556 -21.23 10.47 3.90
CA ILE A 556 -22.57 10.43 4.48
C ILE A 556 -23.06 8.98 4.58
N LYS A 557 -23.68 8.65 5.72
CA LYS A 557 -24.30 7.36 5.95
C LYS A 557 -25.41 7.12 4.93
N SER A 558 -25.34 5.96 4.27
CA SER A 558 -26.28 5.51 3.24
C SER A 558 -27.26 4.49 3.82
N LYS A 559 -26.96 3.19 3.75
CA LYS A 559 -27.81 2.11 4.29
C LYS A 559 -27.04 1.28 5.32
N ARG A 560 -27.65 0.98 6.47
CA ARG A 560 -27.04 0.21 7.57
C ARG A 560 -25.71 0.83 7.99
N ASN A 561 -24.61 0.11 7.81
CA ASN A 561 -23.22 0.49 8.10
C ASN A 561 -22.45 0.99 6.87
N MET A 562 -23.12 1.18 5.73
CA MET A 562 -22.49 1.70 4.51
C MET A 562 -22.55 3.22 4.43
N TYR A 563 -21.46 3.78 3.92
CA TYR A 563 -21.23 5.19 3.66
C TYR A 563 -21.04 5.43 2.16
N ARG A 564 -21.19 6.70 1.78
CA ARG A 564 -20.82 7.20 0.46
C ARG A 564 -20.12 8.54 0.57
N SER A 565 -19.13 8.77 -0.29
CA SER A 565 -18.49 10.06 -0.48
C SER A 565 -19.06 10.77 -1.72
N LEU A 566 -18.39 11.82 -2.19
CA LEU A 566 -18.73 12.49 -3.45
C LEU A 566 -18.48 11.59 -4.68
N SER A 567 -17.52 10.67 -4.58
CA SER A 567 -17.01 9.91 -5.72
C SER A 567 -17.33 8.42 -5.64
N VAL A 568 -17.58 7.90 -4.43
CA VAL A 568 -17.63 6.46 -4.16
C VAL A 568 -18.78 6.09 -3.22
N ASP A 569 -19.44 4.97 -3.51
CA ASP A 569 -20.45 4.33 -2.65
C ASP A 569 -19.89 3.06 -1.97
N GLN A 570 -20.62 2.53 -0.98
CA GLN A 570 -20.32 1.27 -0.29
C GLN A 570 -18.99 1.30 0.49
N ILE A 571 -18.73 2.42 1.15
CA ILE A 571 -17.60 2.59 2.07
C ILE A 571 -18.02 2.06 3.44
N PHE A 572 -17.15 1.34 4.13
CA PHE A 572 -17.38 0.85 5.49
C PHE A 572 -16.35 1.47 6.43
N ILE A 573 -16.70 1.70 7.70
CA ILE A 573 -15.70 2.12 8.70
C ILE A 573 -14.79 0.93 8.99
N HIS A 574 -13.48 1.16 8.99
CA HIS A 574 -12.51 0.13 9.32
C HIS A 574 -12.65 -0.30 10.80
N PRO A 575 -12.57 -1.61 11.14
CA PRO A 575 -12.74 -2.10 12.52
C PRO A 575 -11.76 -1.50 13.53
N GLY A 576 -10.58 -1.11 13.07
CA GLY A 576 -9.56 -0.44 13.90
C GLY A 576 -9.87 1.01 14.27
N SER A 577 -10.98 1.60 13.82
CA SER A 577 -11.39 2.95 14.22
C SER A 577 -12.20 2.92 15.51
N ALA A 578 -12.08 3.96 16.35
CA ALA A 578 -12.93 4.14 17.53
C ALA A 578 -14.43 4.23 17.17
N TRP A 579 -14.73 4.66 15.94
CA TRP A 579 -16.09 4.92 15.47
C TRP A 579 -16.75 3.77 14.72
N PHE A 580 -16.13 2.58 14.71
CA PHE A 580 -16.70 1.39 14.08
C PHE A 580 -18.10 1.04 14.61
N LYS A 581 -18.38 1.30 15.90
CA LYS A 581 -19.64 0.95 16.57
C LYS A 581 -20.72 2.03 16.49
N GLU A 582 -20.39 3.31 16.59
CA GLU A 582 -21.40 4.37 16.71
C GLU A 582 -22.03 4.78 15.36
N LEU A 583 -21.34 4.54 14.24
CA LEU A 583 -21.83 4.77 12.87
C LEU A 583 -22.50 6.15 12.67
N PRO A 584 -21.74 7.26 12.68
CA PRO A 584 -22.27 8.62 12.65
C PRO A 584 -22.92 8.95 11.30
N GLN A 585 -23.86 9.91 11.25
CA GLN A 585 -24.56 10.25 10.00
C GLN A 585 -23.64 10.87 8.94
N PHE A 586 -22.66 11.66 9.37
CA PHE A 586 -21.59 12.20 8.54
C PHE A 586 -20.26 11.92 9.21
N LEU A 587 -19.22 11.68 8.42
CA LEU A 587 -17.87 11.47 8.92
C LEU A 587 -16.85 12.05 7.97
N LEU A 588 -15.68 12.33 8.52
CA LEU A 588 -14.43 12.55 7.82
C LEU A 588 -13.57 11.29 7.98
N ALA A 589 -12.98 10.81 6.88
CA ALA A 589 -11.92 9.80 6.91
C ALA A 589 -10.57 10.43 6.55
N GLY A 590 -9.48 9.93 7.13
CA GLY A 590 -8.12 10.28 6.71
C GLY A 590 -7.75 9.66 5.36
N GLU A 591 -8.21 8.43 5.13
CA GLU A 591 -8.03 7.72 3.86
C GLU A 591 -9.17 6.75 3.57
N ILE A 592 -9.37 6.44 2.28
CA ILE A 592 -10.26 5.37 1.81
C ILE A 592 -9.43 4.36 1.03
N VAL A 593 -9.30 3.16 1.59
CA VAL A 593 -8.46 2.08 1.04
C VAL A 593 -9.32 0.91 0.65
N GLN A 594 -9.04 0.31 -0.51
CA GLN A 594 -9.68 -0.91 -0.95
C GLN A 594 -8.81 -2.13 -0.61
N THR A 595 -9.29 -2.97 0.30
CA THR A 595 -8.76 -4.32 0.58
C THR A 595 -9.74 -5.36 0.03
N SER A 596 -10.47 -6.07 0.89
CA SER A 596 -11.62 -6.89 0.51
C SER A 596 -12.78 -6.01 0.01
N ARG A 597 -12.93 -4.82 0.60
CA ARG A 597 -13.87 -3.75 0.23
C ARG A 597 -13.25 -2.38 0.49
N LEU A 598 -14.03 -1.34 0.27
CA LEU A 598 -13.65 0.04 0.54
C LEU A 598 -13.84 0.36 2.03
N TYR A 599 -12.74 0.65 2.70
CA TYR A 599 -12.73 1.02 4.11
C TYR A 599 -12.26 2.45 4.31
N ALA A 600 -13.00 3.19 5.12
CA ALA A 600 -12.60 4.46 5.71
C ALA A 600 -11.73 4.20 6.94
N ARG A 601 -10.52 4.74 6.96
CA ARG A 601 -9.58 4.67 8.10
C ARG A 601 -9.36 6.06 8.67
N THR A 602 -9.06 6.13 9.97
CA THR A 602 -8.95 7.38 10.75
C THR A 602 -10.22 8.21 10.62
N VAL A 603 -11.26 7.81 11.34
CA VAL A 603 -12.61 8.33 11.21
C VAL A 603 -12.94 9.27 12.35
N SER A 604 -13.47 10.45 12.01
CA SER A 604 -14.06 11.38 12.97
C SER A 604 -15.47 11.80 12.54
N PRO A 605 -16.43 11.89 13.47
CA PRO A 605 -17.80 12.28 13.16
C PRO A 605 -17.86 13.75 12.73
N LEU A 606 -18.77 14.05 11.81
CA LEU A 606 -19.11 15.43 11.43
C LEU A 606 -20.58 15.72 11.74
N LYS A 607 -20.88 16.97 12.08
CA LYS A 607 -22.26 17.44 12.20
C LYS A 607 -22.77 18.00 10.87
N ARG A 608 -24.09 17.91 10.67
CA ARG A 608 -24.74 18.38 9.44
C ARG A 608 -24.54 19.89 9.21
N GLU A 609 -24.57 20.67 10.28
CA GLU A 609 -24.39 22.14 10.24
C GLU A 609 -22.97 22.56 9.84
N TRP A 610 -21.98 21.69 10.01
CA TRP A 610 -20.58 21.97 9.67
C TRP A 610 -20.29 21.86 8.18
N LEU A 611 -21.12 21.15 7.41
CA LEU A 611 -20.87 20.91 5.98
C LEU A 611 -20.77 22.19 5.15
N ASP A 612 -21.52 23.22 5.54
CA ASP A 612 -21.49 24.53 4.86
C ASP A 612 -20.25 25.35 5.27
N LEU A 613 -19.69 25.12 6.46
CA LEU A 613 -18.42 25.71 6.91
C LEU A 613 -17.23 25.08 6.19
N ILE A 614 -17.29 23.78 5.93
CA ILE A 614 -16.24 23.03 5.22
C ILE A 614 -16.13 23.52 3.78
N HIS A 615 -17.21 23.40 3.00
CA HIS A 615 -17.25 23.89 1.63
C HIS A 615 -18.71 24.11 1.16
N PRO A 616 -19.08 25.27 0.59
CA PRO A 616 -20.47 25.59 0.26
C PRO A 616 -21.18 24.57 -0.65
N ALA A 617 -20.44 23.97 -1.60
CA ALA A 617 -20.98 22.97 -2.50
C ALA A 617 -21.09 21.54 -1.90
N LEU A 618 -20.52 21.29 -0.71
CA LEU A 618 -20.41 19.95 -0.15
C LEU A 618 -21.78 19.41 0.30
N ARG A 619 -22.52 20.18 1.10
CA ARG A 619 -23.86 19.83 1.55
C ARG A 619 -24.84 19.51 0.41
N PRO A 620 -25.01 20.35 -0.63
CA PRO A 620 -25.91 20.04 -1.73
C PRO A 620 -25.44 18.84 -2.55
N ARG A 621 -24.13 18.64 -2.76
CA ARG A 621 -23.62 17.48 -3.49
C ARG A 621 -23.81 16.18 -2.72
N LEU A 622 -23.53 16.17 -1.42
CA LEU A 622 -23.75 15.00 -0.57
C LEU A 622 -25.25 14.73 -0.45
N LEU A 623 -26.10 15.69 -0.10
CA LEU A 623 -27.53 15.44 0.11
C LEU A 623 -28.34 15.29 -1.21
N GLY A 624 -27.85 15.87 -2.30
CA GLY A 624 -28.49 15.92 -3.62
C GLY A 624 -28.48 14.60 -4.41
N ALA A 625 -27.83 13.55 -3.91
CA ALA A 625 -27.89 12.21 -4.49
C ALA A 625 -29.24 11.51 -4.19
N LYS A 626 -30.35 12.08 -4.67
CA LYS A 626 -31.67 11.43 -4.73
C LYS A 626 -32.12 11.25 -6.18
N THR A 627 -31.37 10.47 -6.98
CA THR A 627 -31.94 9.84 -8.19
C THR A 627 -31.21 8.55 -8.54
N ALA A 628 -31.61 7.45 -7.90
CA ALA A 628 -31.50 6.12 -8.51
C ALA A 628 -32.67 5.23 -8.04
N LYS A 629 -33.77 5.34 -8.81
CA LYS A 629 -34.83 4.35 -9.08
C LYS A 629 -35.48 3.61 -7.89
N LYS A 630 -36.70 4.05 -7.57
CA LYS A 630 -37.73 3.26 -6.87
C LYS A 630 -37.94 1.92 -7.59
N GLY A 631 -37.84 0.82 -6.85
CA GLY A 631 -38.18 -0.52 -7.33
C GLY A 631 -39.70 -0.71 -7.37
N GLU A 632 -40.23 -1.11 -8.53
CA GLU A 632 -41.61 -1.57 -8.68
C GLU A 632 -41.72 -3.09 -8.51
N LYS A 633 -42.88 -3.51 -7.99
CA LYS A 633 -43.25 -4.87 -7.59
C LYS A 633 -43.23 -5.86 -8.76
N GLU A 634 -42.71 -7.06 -8.48
CA GLU A 634 -42.69 -8.20 -9.39
C GLU A 634 -44.01 -8.99 -9.38
N VAL A 635 -44.51 -9.31 -10.57
CA VAL A 635 -45.40 -10.44 -10.85
C VAL A 635 -44.70 -11.35 -11.85
N VAL A 636 -44.68 -12.64 -11.55
CA VAL A 636 -43.92 -13.69 -12.25
C VAL A 636 -44.67 -14.20 -13.48
N ARG A 637 -43.99 -14.36 -14.64
CA ARG A 637 -44.20 -15.52 -15.57
C ARG A 637 -43.17 -15.68 -16.71
N LYS A 638 -42.75 -16.95 -16.85
CA LYS A 638 -42.18 -17.80 -17.92
C LYS A 638 -40.83 -17.48 -18.61
N GLU A 639 -39.97 -18.50 -18.54
CA GLU A 639 -38.60 -18.65 -19.07
C GLU A 639 -38.56 -18.80 -20.60
N ALA A 640 -37.52 -18.25 -21.23
CA ALA A 640 -37.10 -18.60 -22.59
C ALA A 640 -35.63 -19.03 -22.56
N VAL A 641 -35.39 -20.27 -23.00
CA VAL A 641 -34.09 -20.96 -23.00
C VAL A 641 -33.33 -20.64 -24.29
N GLY A 642 -31.99 -20.52 -24.23
CA GLY A 642 -31.15 -20.86 -25.39
C GLY A 642 -30.07 -19.88 -25.87
N LYS A 643 -29.44 -19.05 -25.01
CA LYS A 643 -28.20 -18.36 -25.38
C LYS A 643 -27.08 -18.69 -24.39
N SER A 644 -25.86 -18.90 -24.86
CA SER A 644 -24.68 -19.12 -24.02
C SER A 644 -23.65 -18.01 -24.24
N LEU A 645 -22.80 -17.77 -23.24
CA LEU A 645 -21.71 -16.82 -23.27
C LEU A 645 -20.38 -17.58 -23.07
N PRO A 646 -19.46 -17.52 -24.04
CA PRO A 646 -18.11 -18.04 -23.82
C PRO A 646 -17.37 -17.12 -22.84
N LEU A 647 -17.01 -17.66 -21.68
CA LEU A 647 -16.07 -17.06 -20.74
C LEU A 647 -14.87 -18.00 -20.58
N TYR A 648 -13.70 -17.52 -20.99
CA TYR A 648 -12.42 -18.24 -20.84
C TYR A 648 -12.42 -19.69 -21.35
N GLY A 649 -13.11 -19.95 -22.47
CA GLY A 649 -13.15 -21.27 -23.12
C GLY A 649 -14.26 -22.21 -22.61
N LYS A 650 -15.09 -21.78 -21.66
CA LYS A 650 -16.32 -22.48 -21.25
C LYS A 650 -17.55 -21.67 -21.62
N GLU A 651 -18.60 -22.36 -22.07
CA GLU A 651 -19.89 -21.76 -22.40
C GLU A 651 -20.79 -21.73 -21.16
N PHE A 652 -21.22 -20.54 -20.76
CA PHE A 652 -22.11 -20.34 -19.61
C PHE A 652 -23.50 -19.92 -20.09
N GLN A 653 -24.55 -20.46 -19.47
CA GLN A 653 -25.91 -20.16 -19.87
C GLN A 653 -26.25 -18.68 -19.59
N LEU A 654 -26.90 -18.03 -20.55
CA LEU A 654 -27.48 -16.71 -20.41
C LEU A 654 -28.98 -16.81 -20.18
N ILE A 655 -29.45 -16.15 -19.14
CA ILE A 655 -30.88 -15.87 -18.93
C ILE A 655 -31.16 -14.40 -19.18
N THR A 656 -32.32 -14.09 -19.75
CA THR A 656 -32.73 -12.70 -20.01
C THR A 656 -33.55 -12.16 -18.85
N ILE A 657 -33.25 -10.93 -18.41
CA ILE A 657 -33.88 -10.28 -17.25
C ILE A 657 -34.50 -8.95 -17.64
N GLY A 658 -35.77 -8.80 -17.27
CA GLY A 658 -36.51 -7.55 -17.29
C GLY A 658 -36.95 -7.07 -18.68
N LYS A 659 -37.77 -6.02 -18.71
CA LYS A 659 -38.26 -5.36 -19.95
C LYS A 659 -37.13 -4.82 -20.84
N ALA A 660 -35.93 -4.62 -20.29
CA ALA A 660 -34.76 -4.11 -21.00
C ALA A 660 -33.92 -5.18 -21.73
N LYS A 661 -34.38 -6.44 -21.80
CA LYS A 661 -33.66 -7.58 -22.42
C LYS A 661 -32.18 -7.67 -21.99
N ARG A 662 -31.89 -7.50 -20.69
CA ARG A 662 -30.52 -7.63 -20.18
C ARG A 662 -30.17 -9.08 -19.96
N SER A 663 -29.13 -9.58 -20.61
CA SER A 663 -28.63 -10.95 -20.42
C SER A 663 -27.82 -11.05 -19.13
N MET A 664 -28.04 -12.11 -18.35
CA MET A 664 -27.31 -12.45 -17.13
C MET A 664 -26.72 -13.85 -17.27
N VAL A 665 -25.47 -14.00 -16.85
CA VAL A 665 -24.74 -15.27 -16.89
C VAL A 665 -25.04 -16.11 -15.65
N ILE A 666 -25.41 -17.37 -15.83
CA ILE A 666 -25.49 -18.35 -14.75
C ILE A 666 -24.15 -19.07 -14.65
N ILE A 667 -23.55 -18.98 -13.47
CA ILE A 667 -22.27 -19.62 -13.16
C ILE A 667 -22.52 -20.71 -12.13
N PRO A 668 -22.34 -21.99 -12.48
CA PRO A 668 -22.31 -23.06 -11.49
C PRO A 668 -21.28 -22.75 -10.42
N TYR A 669 -21.61 -22.98 -9.15
CA TYR A 669 -20.71 -22.70 -8.02
C TYR A 669 -19.37 -23.42 -8.17
N GLU A 670 -19.39 -24.63 -8.71
CA GLU A 670 -18.21 -25.47 -9.00
C GLU A 670 -17.28 -24.82 -10.03
N GLU A 671 -17.79 -23.91 -10.86
CA GLU A 671 -17.05 -23.17 -11.87
C GLU A 671 -16.54 -21.80 -11.37
N LEU A 672 -16.90 -21.41 -10.14
CA LEU A 672 -16.46 -20.14 -9.55
C LEU A 672 -14.95 -20.08 -9.40
N ASP A 673 -14.34 -21.19 -8.93
CA ASP A 673 -12.90 -21.33 -8.84
C ASP A 673 -12.25 -21.20 -10.22
N PHE A 674 -12.72 -21.97 -11.20
CA PHE A 674 -12.20 -21.93 -12.57
C PHE A 674 -12.24 -20.50 -13.16
N LEU A 675 -13.37 -19.80 -13.01
CA LEU A 675 -13.52 -18.44 -13.50
C LEU A 675 -12.63 -17.45 -12.77
N TYR A 676 -12.46 -17.58 -11.44
CA TYR A 676 -11.55 -16.74 -10.66
C TYR A 676 -10.12 -16.85 -11.19
N HIS A 677 -9.62 -18.07 -11.32
CA HIS A 677 -8.28 -18.40 -11.80
C HIS A 677 -8.02 -17.91 -13.23
N LYS A 678 -8.95 -18.18 -14.14
CA LYS A 678 -8.84 -17.73 -15.54
C LYS A 678 -8.96 -16.21 -15.67
N SER A 679 -9.75 -15.59 -14.80
CA SER A 679 -9.88 -14.15 -14.78
C SER A 679 -8.62 -13.41 -14.34
N LYS A 680 -7.80 -14.02 -13.47
CA LYS A 680 -6.50 -13.48 -13.05
C LYS A 680 -5.37 -13.78 -14.02
N SER A 681 -5.40 -14.93 -14.70
CA SER A 681 -4.36 -15.34 -15.68
C SER A 681 -4.58 -14.77 -17.09
N SER A 682 -5.76 -14.24 -17.40
CA SER A 682 -6.08 -13.65 -18.70
C SER A 682 -5.66 -12.17 -18.80
N LYS A 683 -4.96 -11.79 -19.88
CA LYS A 683 -4.65 -10.38 -20.22
C LYS A 683 -5.90 -9.53 -20.50
N ARG A 684 -7.06 -10.14 -20.80
CA ARG A 684 -8.33 -9.43 -21.02
C ARG A 684 -9.02 -9.14 -19.69
N ALA A 685 -9.29 -7.87 -19.44
CA ALA A 685 -10.06 -7.42 -18.28
C ALA A 685 -11.42 -8.12 -18.18
N ILE A 686 -11.78 -8.53 -16.97
CA ILE A 686 -13.08 -9.14 -16.66
C ILE A 686 -14.18 -8.15 -17.03
N ARG A 687 -14.97 -8.50 -18.04
CA ARG A 687 -16.16 -7.71 -18.39
C ARG A 687 -17.14 -7.75 -17.21
N ASN A 688 -17.71 -6.59 -16.86
CA ASN A 688 -18.71 -6.43 -15.82
C ASN A 688 -20.08 -6.98 -16.25
N TYR A 689 -20.13 -8.26 -16.64
CA TYR A 689 -21.37 -8.94 -16.94
C TYR A 689 -22.20 -9.09 -15.65
N PRO A 690 -23.51 -8.79 -15.71
CA PRO A 690 -24.44 -9.26 -14.70
C PRO A 690 -24.41 -10.79 -14.66
N SER A 691 -24.19 -11.36 -13.48
CA SER A 691 -24.00 -12.79 -13.29
C SER A 691 -24.69 -13.26 -12.01
N THR A 692 -24.94 -14.55 -11.90
CA THR A 692 -25.42 -15.20 -10.66
C THR A 692 -24.65 -16.50 -10.45
N LEU A 693 -24.41 -16.84 -9.19
CA LEU A 693 -23.94 -18.18 -8.84
C LEU A 693 -25.13 -19.13 -8.75
N MET A 694 -24.95 -20.39 -9.14
CA MET A 694 -25.96 -21.45 -9.06
C MET A 694 -25.39 -22.63 -8.29
N TRP A 695 -26.10 -23.08 -7.26
CA TRP A 695 -25.74 -24.25 -6.46
C TRP A 695 -27.00 -25.04 -6.09
N ARG A 696 -27.03 -26.35 -6.42
CA ARG A 696 -28.16 -27.27 -6.17
C ARG A 696 -29.53 -26.65 -6.52
N ASP A 697 -29.67 -26.14 -7.74
CA ASP A 697 -30.86 -25.47 -8.30
C ASP A 697 -31.27 -24.14 -7.67
N HIS A 698 -30.43 -23.55 -6.82
CA HIS A 698 -30.66 -22.23 -6.23
C HIS A 698 -29.63 -21.20 -6.69
N TYR A 699 -30.03 -19.93 -6.71
CA TYR A 699 -29.22 -18.78 -7.10
C TYR A 699 -28.67 -18.03 -5.89
N ILE A 700 -27.35 -17.79 -5.90
CA ILE A 700 -26.62 -16.98 -4.93
C ILE A 700 -26.18 -15.69 -5.63
N HIS A 701 -26.34 -14.53 -4.96
CA HIS A 701 -25.96 -13.22 -5.51
C HIS A 701 -26.54 -12.94 -6.92
N TYR A 702 -27.87 -13.00 -7.04
CA TYR A 702 -28.55 -12.95 -8.34
C TYR A 702 -28.40 -11.61 -9.08
N GLY A 703 -27.58 -11.58 -10.13
CA GLY A 703 -27.43 -10.43 -11.03
C GLY A 703 -26.40 -9.41 -10.57
N ASP A 704 -25.51 -9.82 -9.66
CA ASP A 704 -24.33 -9.05 -9.28
C ASP A 704 -23.28 -9.06 -10.38
N LYS A 705 -22.28 -8.19 -10.27
CA LYS A 705 -21.20 -8.14 -11.25
C LYS A 705 -20.30 -9.36 -11.09
N LEU A 706 -19.86 -9.93 -12.21
CA LEU A 706 -18.93 -11.07 -12.21
C LEU A 706 -17.73 -10.89 -11.25
N PRO A 707 -17.00 -9.75 -11.22
CA PRO A 707 -15.91 -9.56 -10.24
C PRO A 707 -16.34 -9.67 -8.77
N THR A 708 -17.57 -9.27 -8.43
CA THR A 708 -18.09 -9.39 -7.06
C THR A 708 -18.32 -10.84 -6.67
N LEU A 709 -18.82 -11.67 -7.60
CA LEU A 709 -19.01 -13.11 -7.37
C LEU A 709 -17.69 -13.83 -7.18
N LEU A 710 -16.68 -13.45 -7.96
CA LEU A 710 -15.32 -13.99 -7.87
C LEU A 710 -14.71 -13.80 -6.47
N ASN A 711 -15.00 -12.68 -5.80
CA ASN A 711 -14.52 -12.43 -4.44
C ASN A 711 -15.19 -13.30 -3.35
N LEU A 712 -16.26 -14.04 -3.67
CA LEU A 712 -16.90 -14.97 -2.74
C LEU A 712 -16.17 -16.32 -2.65
N ARG A 713 -15.17 -16.53 -3.50
CA ARG A 713 -14.36 -17.74 -3.52
C ARG A 713 -13.76 -18.02 -2.14
N GLY A 714 -13.91 -19.27 -1.66
CA GLY A 714 -13.39 -19.71 -0.36
C GLY A 714 -14.11 -19.14 0.87
N LYS A 715 -15.08 -18.23 0.68
CA LYS A 715 -15.83 -17.58 1.76
C LYS A 715 -17.21 -18.21 1.99
N LEU A 716 -17.74 -18.88 0.98
CA LEU A 716 -19.02 -19.58 1.07
C LEU A 716 -18.85 -20.92 1.78
N LYS A 717 -19.81 -21.28 2.65
CA LYS A 717 -19.82 -22.53 3.44
C LYS A 717 -20.88 -23.54 2.93
N PRO A 718 -20.79 -24.07 1.68
CA PRO A 718 -21.79 -25.00 1.12
C PRO A 718 -21.90 -26.33 1.88
N GLU A 719 -20.86 -26.74 2.59
CA GLU A 719 -20.82 -27.92 3.45
C GLU A 719 -21.84 -27.86 4.60
N GLN A 720 -22.22 -26.66 5.05
CA GLN A 720 -23.26 -26.46 6.07
C GLN A 720 -24.68 -26.64 5.52
N GLY A 721 -24.84 -26.85 4.21
CA GLY A 721 -26.14 -27.03 3.57
C GLY A 721 -26.98 -25.76 3.49
N ILE A 722 -28.26 -25.91 3.10
CA ILE A 722 -29.25 -24.83 3.14
C ILE A 722 -30.08 -25.03 4.41
N LEU A 723 -30.05 -24.07 5.32
CA LEU A 723 -30.86 -24.11 6.54
C LEU A 723 -32.34 -24.07 6.17
N ALA A 724 -33.07 -25.13 6.56
CA ALA A 724 -34.52 -25.24 6.36
C ALA A 724 -35.29 -24.24 7.25
N SER A 725 -34.78 -24.05 8.48
CA SER A 725 -35.31 -23.13 9.48
C SER A 725 -34.15 -22.30 10.03
N PRO A 726 -33.75 -21.18 9.36
CA PRO A 726 -32.70 -20.32 9.89
C PRO A 726 -33.12 -19.73 11.24
N PRO A 727 -32.17 -19.38 12.12
CA PRO A 727 -32.47 -18.72 13.39
C PRO A 727 -33.37 -17.51 13.15
N ALA A 728 -34.52 -17.49 13.83
CA ALA A 728 -35.54 -16.47 13.66
C ALA A 728 -36.01 -16.02 15.04
N GLY A 729 -35.82 -14.74 15.33
CA GLY A 729 -36.15 -14.17 16.64
C GLY A 729 -35.35 -12.93 16.92
N THR A 730 -35.82 -12.17 17.90
CA THR A 730 -35.08 -11.07 18.50
C THR A 730 -34.73 -11.51 19.92
N PHE A 731 -33.45 -11.44 20.27
CA PHE A 731 -32.87 -11.92 21.51
C PHE A 731 -32.34 -10.71 22.28
N GLY A 732 -32.63 -10.66 23.59
CA GLY A 732 -32.00 -9.73 24.52
C GLY A 732 -30.92 -10.42 25.34
N MET A 733 -30.24 -9.66 26.21
CA MET A 733 -29.26 -10.23 27.13
C MET A 733 -29.86 -11.22 28.14
N ASP A 734 -31.17 -11.13 28.39
CA ASP A 734 -31.91 -12.08 29.24
C ASP A 734 -31.97 -13.51 28.65
N ASP A 735 -31.68 -13.67 27.35
CA ASP A 735 -31.68 -14.96 26.63
C ASP A 735 -30.32 -15.21 25.93
N LEU A 736 -29.23 -14.82 26.61
CA LEU A 736 -27.87 -14.89 26.11
C LEU A 736 -27.43 -16.31 25.64
N PRO A 737 -27.75 -17.41 26.35
CA PRO A 737 -27.33 -18.76 25.91
C PRO A 737 -27.91 -19.13 24.54
N ASN A 738 -29.21 -18.87 24.32
CA ASN A 738 -29.85 -19.14 23.03
C ASN A 738 -29.33 -18.22 21.93
N LEU A 739 -29.05 -16.94 22.23
CA LEU A 739 -28.43 -16.02 21.28
C LEU A 739 -27.07 -16.57 20.80
N VAL A 740 -26.23 -17.01 21.73
CA VAL A 740 -24.85 -17.48 21.46
C VAL A 740 -24.84 -18.82 20.74
N ASP A 741 -25.75 -19.72 21.05
CA ASP A 741 -25.86 -21.01 20.35
C ASP A 741 -26.29 -20.85 18.89
N ASN A 742 -27.09 -19.84 18.57
CA ASN A 742 -27.47 -19.56 17.19
C ASN A 742 -26.37 -18.89 16.36
N LEU A 743 -25.27 -18.43 16.98
CA LEU A 743 -24.18 -17.76 16.26
C LEU A 743 -23.45 -18.69 15.28
N ASP A 744 -23.42 -20.00 15.53
CA ASP A 744 -22.77 -21.00 14.67
C ASP A 744 -23.39 -21.04 13.25
N HIS A 745 -24.59 -20.49 13.09
CA HIS A 745 -25.31 -20.39 11.82
C HIS A 745 -25.03 -19.11 11.04
N LEU A 746 -24.19 -18.20 11.54
CA LEU A 746 -23.83 -16.99 10.82
C LEU A 746 -23.21 -17.30 9.46
N LEU A 747 -23.63 -16.54 8.44
CA LEU A 747 -23.22 -16.69 7.04
C LEU A 747 -23.66 -18.00 6.37
N ALA A 748 -24.40 -18.87 7.05
CA ALA A 748 -24.96 -20.07 6.45
C ALA A 748 -26.02 -19.72 5.39
N PHE A 749 -26.20 -20.61 4.41
CA PHE A 749 -27.21 -20.44 3.37
C PHE A 749 -28.62 -20.60 3.94
N CYS A 750 -29.52 -19.69 3.55
CA CYS A 750 -30.94 -19.78 3.88
C CYS A 750 -31.81 -19.40 2.67
N ARG A 751 -33.04 -19.90 2.62
CA ARG A 751 -33.98 -19.58 1.54
C ARG A 751 -34.58 -18.18 1.74
N LEU A 752 -34.47 -17.33 0.72
CA LEU A 752 -35.20 -16.05 0.68
C LEU A 752 -36.66 -16.27 0.27
N LYS A 753 -37.51 -15.25 0.45
CA LYS A 753 -38.95 -15.29 0.08
C LYS A 753 -39.22 -15.69 -1.40
N ARG A 754 -38.22 -15.69 -2.28
CA ARG A 754 -38.30 -16.18 -3.66
C ARG A 754 -37.81 -17.62 -3.74
N LYS A 755 -38.61 -18.51 -4.36
CA LYS A 755 -38.44 -19.98 -4.36
C LYS A 755 -37.09 -20.53 -4.83
N LYS A 756 -36.23 -19.74 -5.50
CA LYS A 756 -34.91 -20.19 -6.00
C LYS A 756 -33.73 -19.36 -5.48
N HIS A 757 -33.91 -18.35 -4.62
CA HIS A 757 -32.80 -17.47 -4.23
C HIS A 757 -32.31 -17.81 -2.83
N LEU A 758 -30.99 -17.96 -2.67
CA LEU A 758 -30.34 -18.06 -1.36
C LEU A 758 -29.92 -16.69 -0.85
N GLY A 759 -29.99 -16.56 0.46
CA GLY A 759 -29.38 -15.50 1.24
C GLY A 759 -28.48 -16.09 2.31
N PHE A 760 -27.94 -15.21 3.12
CA PHE A 760 -27.00 -15.50 4.19
C PHE A 760 -27.61 -15.06 5.51
N VAL A 761 -27.50 -15.92 6.52
CA VAL A 761 -27.87 -15.56 7.89
C VAL A 761 -26.91 -14.48 8.38
N GLN A 762 -27.46 -13.44 8.99
CA GLN A 762 -26.71 -12.35 9.61
C GLN A 762 -27.30 -12.04 10.98
N LEU A 763 -26.43 -11.63 11.91
CA LEU A 763 -26.86 -11.06 13.18
C LEU A 763 -26.95 -9.53 13.01
N VAL A 764 -28.07 -8.96 13.46
CA VAL A 764 -28.32 -7.51 13.35
C VAL A 764 -28.62 -6.97 14.73
N LEU A 765 -27.83 -6.00 15.19
CA LEU A 765 -28.17 -5.21 16.36
C LEU A 765 -29.28 -4.22 16.00
N GLN A 766 -30.40 -4.28 16.72
CA GLN A 766 -31.53 -3.39 16.54
C GLN A 766 -31.38 -2.14 17.43
N ASN A 767 -32.02 -1.03 17.04
CA ASN A 767 -31.92 0.25 17.76
C ASN A 767 -32.42 0.19 19.22
N ASN A 768 -33.19 -0.84 19.59
CA ASN A 768 -33.67 -1.06 20.96
C ASN A 768 -32.70 -1.91 21.80
N GLY A 769 -31.46 -2.14 21.34
CA GLY A 769 -30.45 -2.93 22.04
C GLY A 769 -30.63 -4.44 21.94
N GLN A 770 -31.52 -4.93 21.09
CA GLN A 770 -31.75 -6.36 20.91
C GLN A 770 -31.09 -6.91 19.65
N TYR A 771 -30.69 -8.18 19.70
CA TYR A 771 -30.01 -8.88 18.61
C TYR A 771 -31.00 -9.70 17.80
N ARG A 772 -31.04 -9.49 16.49
CA ARG A 772 -31.97 -10.19 15.61
C ARG A 772 -31.23 -10.96 14.52
N PHE A 773 -31.50 -12.25 14.43
CA PHE A 773 -31.10 -13.02 13.26
C PHE A 773 -32.04 -12.68 12.10
N SER A 774 -31.44 -12.37 10.96
CA SER A 774 -32.15 -12.10 9.72
C SER A 774 -31.38 -12.67 8.54
N SER A 775 -31.94 -12.57 7.34
CA SER A 775 -31.26 -12.97 6.12
C SER A 775 -31.08 -11.79 5.18
N THR A 776 -29.88 -11.69 4.59
CA THR A 776 -29.61 -10.78 3.48
C THR A 776 -29.19 -11.56 2.24
N ARG A 777 -29.37 -10.95 1.08
CA ARG A 777 -28.96 -11.52 -0.21
C ARG A 777 -27.45 -11.46 -0.44
N TYR A 778 -26.76 -10.53 0.22
CA TYR A 778 -25.35 -10.24 -0.04
C TYR A 778 -24.48 -10.76 1.10
N TYR A 779 -23.58 -11.71 0.80
CA TYR A 779 -22.68 -12.34 1.77
C TYR A 779 -21.88 -11.32 2.57
N PHE A 780 -21.30 -10.38 1.85
CA PHE A 780 -20.47 -9.32 2.37
C PHE A 780 -21.23 -8.40 3.35
N GLU A 781 -22.47 -8.05 3.01
CA GLU A 781 -23.33 -7.32 3.94
C GLU A 781 -23.63 -8.14 5.20
N ALA A 782 -23.84 -9.45 5.07
CA ALA A 782 -24.06 -10.35 6.20
C ALA A 782 -22.85 -10.41 7.13
N LEU A 783 -21.64 -10.49 6.56
CA LEU A 783 -20.37 -10.54 7.31
C LEU A 783 -20.20 -9.29 8.17
N ASP A 784 -20.30 -8.10 7.59
CA ASP A 784 -20.04 -6.88 8.34
C ASP A 784 -21.11 -6.60 9.37
N THR A 785 -22.38 -6.82 9.01
CA THR A 785 -23.49 -6.62 9.94
C THR A 785 -23.33 -7.54 11.15
N SER A 786 -22.85 -8.77 10.92
CA SER A 786 -22.60 -9.74 11.98
C SER A 786 -21.35 -9.41 12.80
N ILE A 787 -20.23 -8.97 12.20
CA ILE A 787 -19.04 -8.50 12.92
C ILE A 787 -19.42 -7.33 13.83
N TYR A 788 -20.17 -6.37 13.31
CA TYR A 788 -20.67 -5.23 14.07
C TYR A 788 -21.54 -5.67 15.26
N ALA A 789 -22.53 -6.53 15.02
CA ALA A 789 -23.41 -7.01 16.07
C ALA A 789 -22.65 -7.84 17.13
N LEU A 790 -21.78 -8.76 16.71
CA LEU A 790 -20.95 -9.56 17.60
C LEU A 790 -19.99 -8.71 18.43
N SER A 791 -19.40 -7.67 17.83
CA SER A 791 -18.50 -6.77 18.54
C SER A 791 -19.23 -6.01 19.66
N ASN A 792 -20.50 -5.65 19.48
CA ASN A 792 -21.32 -5.08 20.56
C ASN A 792 -21.71 -6.16 21.60
N LEU A 793 -22.08 -7.35 21.15
CA LEU A 793 -22.46 -8.46 22.03
C LEU A 793 -21.31 -8.84 22.98
N VAL A 794 -20.09 -8.96 22.46
CA VAL A 794 -18.90 -9.31 23.25
C VAL A 794 -18.64 -8.28 24.36
N ASP A 795 -18.91 -7.00 24.11
CA ASP A 795 -18.73 -5.94 25.12
C ASP A 795 -19.83 -5.93 26.17
N GLU A 796 -21.06 -6.33 25.80
CA GLU A 796 -22.21 -6.35 26.70
C GLU A 796 -22.20 -7.57 27.65
N ILE A 797 -21.51 -8.67 27.28
CA ILE A 797 -21.46 -9.88 28.11
C ILE A 797 -20.59 -9.65 29.38
N ASP A 798 -21.20 -9.84 30.55
CA ASP A 798 -20.48 -9.84 31.84
C ASP A 798 -19.60 -11.09 31.96
N ARG A 799 -18.29 -10.90 31.76
CA ARG A 799 -17.27 -11.96 31.89
C ARG A 799 -17.31 -12.71 33.22
N LYS A 800 -17.76 -12.09 34.32
CA LYS A 800 -17.81 -12.76 35.63
C LYS A 800 -18.96 -13.76 35.76
N LYS A 801 -19.99 -13.65 34.91
CA LYS A 801 -21.20 -14.48 34.98
C LYS A 801 -21.34 -15.45 33.81
N SER A 802 -20.80 -15.11 32.64
CA SER A 802 -21.03 -15.86 31.38
C SER A 802 -19.75 -15.97 30.54
N ASP A 803 -18.67 -16.49 31.15
CA ASP A 803 -17.36 -16.62 30.50
C ASP A 803 -17.39 -17.57 29.28
N LYS A 804 -18.16 -18.66 29.36
CA LYS A 804 -18.29 -19.61 28.25
C LYS A 804 -18.91 -18.96 27.01
N GLU A 805 -19.99 -18.22 27.19
CA GLU A 805 -20.69 -17.47 26.15
C GLU A 805 -19.81 -16.36 25.58
N TYR A 806 -19.09 -15.65 26.46
CA TYR A 806 -18.11 -14.63 26.08
C TYR A 806 -17.03 -15.20 25.16
N GLN A 807 -16.38 -16.31 25.54
CA GLN A 807 -15.32 -16.94 24.75
C GLN A 807 -15.84 -17.42 23.38
N LYS A 808 -17.05 -17.98 23.32
CA LYS A 808 -17.67 -18.42 22.05
C LYS A 808 -17.97 -17.23 21.13
N ALA A 809 -18.63 -16.19 21.64
CA ALA A 809 -18.93 -14.99 20.86
C ALA A 809 -17.65 -14.28 20.38
N LYS A 810 -16.62 -14.21 21.24
CA LYS A 810 -15.32 -13.62 20.91
C LYS A 810 -14.54 -14.44 19.89
N GLY A 811 -14.49 -15.77 20.05
CA GLY A 811 -13.84 -16.66 19.10
C GLY A 811 -14.42 -16.51 17.70
N LEU A 812 -15.75 -16.45 17.60
CA LEU A 812 -16.42 -16.24 16.32
C LEU A 812 -16.20 -14.82 15.77
N LEU A 813 -16.19 -13.79 16.61
CA LEU A 813 -15.85 -12.43 16.19
C LEU A 813 -14.45 -12.39 15.57
N ASN A 814 -13.45 -13.04 16.19
CA ASN A 814 -12.10 -13.11 15.67
C ASN A 814 -12.03 -13.87 14.33
N GLU A 815 -12.74 -15.00 14.19
CA GLU A 815 -12.86 -15.74 12.91
C GLU A 815 -13.44 -14.84 11.82
N LEU A 816 -14.53 -14.12 12.10
CA LEU A 816 -15.18 -13.25 11.13
C LEU A 816 -14.33 -12.02 10.76
N VAL A 817 -13.61 -11.43 11.73
CA VAL A 817 -12.65 -10.34 11.47
C VAL A 817 -11.48 -10.84 10.61
N THR A 818 -11.02 -12.07 10.83
CA THR A 818 -9.99 -12.69 9.99
C THR A 818 -10.52 -12.89 8.56
N LEU A 819 -11.71 -13.47 8.40
CA LEU A 819 -12.42 -13.61 7.11
C LEU A 819 -12.69 -12.28 6.38
N PHE A 820 -12.70 -11.17 7.13
CA PHE A 820 -12.90 -9.81 6.66
C PHE A 820 -11.60 -9.15 6.18
N ASP A 821 -10.50 -9.41 6.89
CA ASP A 821 -9.15 -8.96 6.54
C ASP A 821 -8.54 -9.76 5.36
N GLU A 822 -8.96 -11.01 5.20
CA GLU A 822 -8.71 -11.86 4.02
C GLU A 822 -9.57 -11.49 2.80
#